data_AF-A0A349XTS3-F1
#
_entry.id   AF-A0A349XTS3-F1
#
_cell.length_a   1.000
_cell.length_b   1.000
_cell.length_c   1.000
_cell.angle_alpha   90.00
_cell.angle_beta   90.00
_cell.angle_gamma   90.00
#
_symmetry.space_group_name_H-M   'P 1'
#
loop_
_entity.id
_entity.type
_entity.pdbx_description
1 polymer ?
#
loop_
_entity_poly.entity_id
_entity_poly.type
_entity_poly.pdbx_seq_one_letter_code
_entity_poly.pdbx_strand_id
1 'polypeptide(L)'
;MKTIAARFLALFVFLGAAFPAFAEEFIRSYHSVIEVARDGELTVTETIAARAEGQNIKRGIFRDFPLYALDANNRRTKVDFSVVSVERDGAPENWRTETIDGGIRIYTGSADRFLPTGEHIFQITYTTARQIRYFSDYDELTWNVTGNGWQFPMGEISATITLPDGIKATDTAVFTGPLGAKGKDARILSEGNEVFFASTRPFSVGEGMTVAVKLPKGAISAPDTTQEAGWWLRDNLAILLSGGGLFVVLLYYLRAWFAVGRDPAKGVVVPRWDAPDGLSPALVNYVDNRGFSGAGWTALSASALDLAVKGYVVLEDLKNAIVIRRTQKATADNLPTGQKTLLSSIGGPGETLTIDKAHGAEVEKVGKQFRAAIEKEHRGKYYRGNAGYTVFGIFLSLALIVATLVFGDLDESAIAAVLVFGFFAFFFSILSIGIGRQFSRGAPLRKRIGGIVMLAFAGFVAFSAIGGIATQILLDVTHDTKSLALAAIGGIVLTNALFLFLMGAPTPLGRKLMDGIEGLRTYLTLAEKDRMNMAGAPAMSPQHFETLLPYAVALGVEKPWSRTFETWLATAAAGAAAASYVPGWYLGSNYGSFGDRIGGFSTSMASTIASTIPQPVSSSGSSFSGGGGGGFSGSGGGGGGGGGW
;
A
#
# COMPACT_ATOMS: atom_id res chain seq x y z
N MET A 1 -2.30 -63.71 51.01
CA MET A 1 -1.87 -62.56 50.16
C MET A 1 -2.08 -62.80 48.67
N LYS A 2 -1.72 -63.97 48.09
CA LYS A 2 -1.85 -64.22 46.63
C LYS A 2 -3.29 -64.14 46.08
N THR A 3 -4.30 -64.53 46.84
CA THR A 3 -5.71 -64.51 46.42
C THR A 3 -6.35 -63.12 46.45
N ILE A 4 -5.89 -62.24 47.34
CA ILE A 4 -6.37 -60.85 47.44
C ILE A 4 -5.77 -60.02 46.30
N ALA A 5 -4.47 -60.18 46.03
CA ALA A 5 -3.81 -59.51 44.90
C ALA A 5 -4.42 -59.92 43.54
N ALA A 6 -4.77 -61.20 43.35
CA ALA A 6 -5.44 -61.65 42.13
C ALA A 6 -6.85 -61.07 41.96
N ARG A 7 -7.60 -60.89 43.06
CA ARG A 7 -8.92 -60.24 43.04
C ARG A 7 -8.84 -58.75 42.77
N PHE A 8 -7.86 -58.05 43.34
CA PHE A 8 -7.61 -56.64 43.02
C PHE A 8 -7.15 -56.45 41.59
N LEU A 9 -6.30 -57.34 41.06
CA LEU A 9 -5.89 -57.29 39.65
C LEU A 9 -7.08 -57.58 38.71
N ALA A 10 -7.92 -58.56 39.03
CA ALA A 10 -9.13 -58.85 38.25
C ALA A 10 -10.13 -57.68 38.31
N LEU A 11 -10.33 -57.06 39.47
CA LEU A 11 -11.17 -55.86 39.61
C LEU A 11 -10.58 -54.66 38.86
N PHE A 12 -9.26 -54.50 38.85
CA PHE A 12 -8.58 -53.44 38.11
C PHE A 12 -8.64 -53.65 36.59
N VAL A 13 -8.58 -54.90 36.12
CA VAL A 13 -8.81 -55.26 34.71
C VAL A 13 -10.28 -55.10 34.32
N PHE A 14 -11.22 -55.44 35.21
CA PHE A 14 -12.66 -55.27 34.97
C PHE A 14 -13.09 -53.79 34.97
N LEU A 15 -12.52 -52.97 35.87
CA LEU A 15 -12.69 -51.51 35.89
C LEU A 15 -11.96 -50.83 34.74
N GLY A 16 -10.79 -51.35 34.33
CA GLY A 16 -10.06 -50.91 33.14
C GLY A 16 -10.73 -51.29 31.82
N ALA A 17 -11.65 -52.26 31.82
CA ALA A 17 -12.49 -52.61 30.67
C ALA A 17 -13.81 -51.81 30.62
N ALA A 18 -14.12 -51.03 31.66
CA ALA A 18 -15.29 -50.16 31.74
C ALA A 18 -14.99 -48.72 31.30
N PHE A 19 -14.13 -48.54 30.28
CA PHE A 19 -14.09 -47.25 29.58
C PHE A 19 -15.44 -47.07 28.87
N PRO A 20 -16.03 -45.85 28.88
CA PRO A 20 -17.13 -45.56 27.98
C PRO A 20 -16.62 -45.82 26.57
N ALA A 21 -17.17 -46.84 25.91
CA ALA A 21 -17.02 -47.00 24.48
C ALA A 21 -17.77 -45.82 23.85
N PHE A 22 -17.06 -44.72 23.62
CA PHE A 22 -17.56 -43.66 22.76
C PHE A 22 -17.76 -44.29 21.39
N ALA A 23 -19.01 -44.33 20.93
CA ALA A 23 -19.28 -44.74 19.57
C ALA A 23 -18.58 -43.74 18.62
N GLU A 24 -18.05 -44.25 17.52
CA GLU A 24 -17.40 -43.44 16.51
C GLU A 24 -18.45 -42.61 15.77
N GLU A 25 -18.15 -41.33 15.49
CA GLU A 25 -18.99 -40.52 14.61
C GLU A 25 -18.71 -40.92 13.15
N PHE A 26 -19.76 -41.24 12.41
CA PHE A 26 -19.65 -41.68 11.02
C PHE A 26 -20.85 -41.25 10.19
N ILE A 27 -20.67 -41.16 8.88
CA ILE A 27 -21.76 -40.97 7.92
C ILE A 27 -22.26 -42.34 7.52
N ARG A 28 -23.46 -42.71 7.97
CA ARG A 28 -24.06 -44.01 7.67
C ARG A 28 -24.40 -44.14 6.20
N SER A 29 -25.04 -43.12 5.64
CA SER A 29 -25.40 -43.07 4.24
C SER A 29 -25.35 -41.66 3.68
N TYR A 30 -24.95 -41.54 2.42
CA TYR A 30 -24.96 -40.33 1.63
C TYR A 30 -25.68 -40.62 0.31
N HIS A 31 -26.79 -39.93 0.07
CA HIS A 31 -27.54 -40.04 -1.17
C HIS A 31 -27.66 -38.67 -1.82
N SER A 32 -27.37 -38.57 -3.11
CA SER A 32 -27.49 -37.32 -3.88
C SER A 32 -28.42 -37.53 -5.06
N VAL A 33 -29.49 -36.75 -5.13
CA VAL A 33 -30.38 -36.66 -6.30
C VAL A 33 -30.01 -35.40 -7.07
N ILE A 34 -29.67 -35.56 -8.34
CA ILE A 34 -29.26 -34.48 -9.24
C ILE A 34 -30.26 -34.43 -10.40
N GLU A 35 -31.14 -33.45 -10.37
CA GLU A 35 -32.10 -33.19 -11.44
C GLU A 35 -31.50 -32.18 -12.41
N VAL A 36 -31.32 -32.60 -13.67
CA VAL A 36 -30.73 -31.77 -14.73
C VAL A 36 -31.87 -31.11 -15.53
N ALA A 37 -31.93 -29.78 -15.54
CA ALA A 37 -32.88 -29.03 -16.35
C ALA A 37 -32.37 -28.87 -17.81
N ARG A 38 -33.29 -28.54 -18.74
CA ARG A 38 -32.96 -28.40 -20.18
C ARG A 38 -32.03 -27.23 -20.50
N ASP A 39 -31.95 -26.24 -19.62
CA ASP A 39 -31.04 -25.09 -19.71
C ASP A 39 -29.72 -25.31 -18.97
N GLY A 40 -29.54 -26.49 -18.35
CA GLY A 40 -28.32 -26.87 -17.64
C GLY A 40 -28.25 -26.38 -16.19
N GLU A 41 -29.33 -25.82 -15.64
CA GLU A 41 -29.47 -25.70 -14.18
C GLU A 41 -29.63 -27.09 -13.55
N LEU A 42 -28.97 -27.31 -12.43
CA LEU A 42 -29.05 -28.51 -11.62
C LEU A 42 -29.77 -28.19 -10.32
N THR A 43 -30.79 -28.98 -9.99
CA THR A 43 -31.34 -29.02 -8.62
C THR A 43 -30.78 -30.24 -7.93
N VAL A 44 -30.06 -30.04 -6.83
CA VAL A 44 -29.38 -31.10 -6.11
C VAL A 44 -29.95 -31.22 -4.71
N THR A 45 -30.37 -32.42 -4.34
CA THR A 45 -30.77 -32.77 -2.98
C THR A 45 -29.81 -33.81 -2.42
N GLU A 46 -29.09 -33.44 -1.37
CA GLU A 46 -28.18 -34.34 -0.64
C GLU A 46 -28.82 -34.75 0.68
N THR A 47 -28.99 -36.05 0.89
CA THR A 47 -29.47 -36.66 2.13
C THR A 47 -28.33 -37.38 2.83
N ILE A 48 -27.98 -36.90 4.02
CA ILE A 48 -26.78 -37.29 4.77
C ILE A 48 -27.22 -37.80 6.14
N ALA A 49 -27.15 -39.11 6.34
CA ALA A 49 -27.43 -39.73 7.64
C ALA A 49 -26.15 -39.79 8.46
N ALA A 50 -26.04 -38.95 9.47
CA ALA A 50 -24.87 -38.84 10.33
C ALA A 50 -25.16 -39.35 11.74
N ARG A 51 -24.22 -40.09 12.32
CA ARG A 51 -24.27 -40.46 13.73
C ARG A 51 -23.47 -39.46 14.56
N ALA A 52 -24.16 -38.68 15.39
CA ALA A 52 -23.57 -37.68 16.27
C ALA A 52 -23.34 -38.25 17.67
N GLU A 53 -22.13 -38.10 18.18
CA GLU A 53 -21.75 -38.55 19.53
C GLU A 53 -21.22 -37.38 20.38
N GLY A 54 -21.35 -36.15 19.85
CA GLY A 54 -20.99 -34.90 20.52
C GLY A 54 -19.50 -34.59 20.54
N GLN A 55 -18.70 -35.25 19.69
CA GLN A 55 -17.25 -35.07 19.63
C GLN A 55 -16.83 -34.05 18.58
N ASN A 56 -17.05 -34.33 17.31
CA ASN A 56 -16.86 -33.39 16.21
C ASN A 56 -18.21 -32.87 15.71
N ILE A 57 -19.27 -33.71 15.71
CA ILE A 57 -20.64 -33.30 15.39
C ILE A 57 -21.32 -32.80 16.67
N LYS A 58 -21.06 -31.55 17.06
CA LYS A 58 -21.56 -30.97 18.31
C LYS A 58 -22.85 -30.21 18.14
N ARG A 59 -23.00 -29.50 17.02
CA ARG A 59 -24.09 -28.54 16.76
C ARG A 59 -24.81 -28.85 15.45
N GLY A 60 -24.14 -29.58 14.56
CA GLY A 60 -24.64 -30.04 13.29
C GLY A 60 -23.46 -30.46 12.40
N ILE A 61 -23.74 -30.63 11.12
CA ILE A 61 -22.71 -30.82 10.10
C ILE A 61 -22.48 -29.53 9.32
N PHE A 62 -21.32 -29.43 8.70
CA PHE A 62 -21.06 -28.48 7.62
C PHE A 62 -20.80 -29.21 6.30
N ARG A 63 -21.14 -28.55 5.20
CA ARG A 63 -21.02 -29.05 3.83
C ARG A 63 -20.32 -28.03 2.94
N ASP A 64 -19.23 -28.42 2.29
CA ASP A 64 -18.43 -27.53 1.45
C ASP A 64 -18.74 -27.72 -0.04
N PHE A 65 -19.13 -26.65 -0.73
CA PHE A 65 -19.41 -26.65 -2.16
C PHE A 65 -18.40 -25.78 -2.93
N PRO A 66 -17.55 -26.39 -3.76
CA PRO A 66 -16.70 -25.70 -4.73
C PRO A 66 -17.51 -24.80 -5.68
N LEU A 67 -17.14 -23.53 -5.78
CA LEU A 67 -17.79 -22.56 -6.67
C LEU A 67 -17.14 -22.48 -8.05
N TYR A 68 -16.33 -23.47 -8.41
CA TYR A 68 -15.63 -23.50 -9.68
C TYR A 68 -15.63 -24.91 -10.30
N ALA A 69 -15.85 -24.98 -11.60
CA ALA A 69 -15.80 -26.20 -12.40
C ALA A 69 -14.88 -26.01 -13.63
N LEU A 70 -14.52 -27.10 -14.29
CA LEU A 70 -13.72 -27.06 -15.52
C LEU A 70 -14.63 -27.09 -16.76
N ASP A 71 -14.38 -26.20 -17.71
CA ASP A 71 -15.06 -26.23 -19.01
C ASP A 71 -14.47 -27.31 -19.95
N ALA A 72 -14.95 -27.35 -21.20
CA ALA A 72 -14.48 -28.28 -22.22
C ALA A 72 -13.00 -28.06 -22.62
N ASN A 73 -12.45 -26.86 -22.37
CA ASN A 73 -11.06 -26.48 -22.65
C ASN A 73 -10.18 -26.56 -21.39
N ASN A 74 -10.66 -27.19 -20.31
CA ASN A 74 -10.00 -27.27 -19.00
C ASN A 74 -9.74 -25.89 -18.37
N ARG A 75 -10.53 -24.88 -18.70
CA ARG A 75 -10.49 -23.57 -18.03
C ARG A 75 -11.41 -23.60 -16.82
N ARG A 76 -10.93 -23.05 -15.71
CA ARG A 76 -11.71 -22.89 -14.49
C ARG A 76 -12.78 -21.82 -14.71
N THR A 77 -14.03 -22.16 -14.43
CA THR A 77 -15.20 -21.29 -14.59
C THR A 77 -15.98 -21.23 -13.29
N LYS A 78 -16.38 -20.03 -12.86
CA LYS A 78 -17.22 -19.86 -11.66
C LYS A 78 -18.63 -20.35 -11.95
N VAL A 79 -19.17 -21.19 -11.08
CA VAL A 79 -20.53 -21.71 -11.20
C VAL A 79 -21.49 -20.85 -10.39
N ASP A 80 -22.75 -20.80 -10.81
CA ASP A 80 -23.80 -20.20 -9.98
C ASP A 80 -24.21 -21.20 -8.90
N PHE A 81 -24.57 -20.71 -7.72
CA PHE A 81 -24.94 -21.55 -6.58
C PHE A 81 -25.92 -20.82 -5.66
N SER A 82 -26.99 -21.50 -5.27
CA SER A 82 -27.97 -20.99 -4.30
C SER A 82 -28.52 -22.12 -3.44
N VAL A 83 -28.50 -21.95 -2.11
CA VAL A 83 -29.17 -22.86 -1.18
C VAL A 83 -30.67 -22.63 -1.25
N VAL A 84 -31.45 -23.70 -1.42
CA VAL A 84 -32.92 -23.67 -1.48
C VAL A 84 -33.51 -24.02 -0.11
N SER A 85 -33.10 -25.14 0.48
CA SER A 85 -33.57 -25.57 1.80
C SER A 85 -32.54 -26.40 2.55
N VAL A 86 -32.64 -26.37 3.88
CA VAL A 86 -31.89 -27.23 4.79
C VAL A 86 -32.87 -27.79 5.81
N GLU A 87 -32.88 -29.11 5.95
CA GLU A 87 -33.75 -29.84 6.87
C GLU A 87 -32.94 -30.79 7.74
N ARG A 88 -33.44 -31.05 8.94
CA ARG A 88 -32.93 -32.08 9.84
C ARG A 88 -34.10 -32.90 10.36
N ASP A 89 -34.00 -34.21 10.21
CA ASP A 89 -34.99 -35.19 10.66
C ASP A 89 -36.40 -34.91 10.09
N GLY A 90 -36.47 -34.42 8.84
CA GLY A 90 -37.71 -34.08 8.12
C GLY A 90 -38.36 -32.75 8.53
N ALA A 91 -37.69 -31.93 9.34
CA ALA A 91 -38.15 -30.59 9.70
C ALA A 91 -37.14 -29.52 9.24
N PRO A 92 -37.59 -28.28 8.95
CA PRO A 92 -36.67 -27.19 8.63
C PRO A 92 -35.62 -26.96 9.72
N GLU A 93 -34.36 -26.76 9.31
CA GLU A 93 -33.22 -26.59 10.19
C GLU A 93 -32.62 -25.18 10.02
N ASN A 94 -32.12 -24.59 11.10
CA ASN A 94 -31.36 -23.35 11.00
C ASN A 94 -30.06 -23.59 10.23
N TRP A 95 -29.68 -22.65 9.36
CA TRP A 95 -28.43 -22.76 8.60
C TRP A 95 -27.81 -21.40 8.35
N ARG A 96 -26.51 -21.42 8.02
CA ARG A 96 -25.78 -20.25 7.56
C ARG A 96 -24.73 -20.66 6.54
N THR A 97 -24.34 -19.73 5.68
CA THR A 97 -23.22 -19.93 4.75
C THR A 97 -22.01 -19.10 5.15
N GLU A 98 -20.83 -19.57 4.75
CA GLU A 98 -19.55 -18.89 4.92
C GLU A 98 -18.71 -19.08 3.65
N THR A 99 -18.13 -18.01 3.14
CA THR A 99 -17.23 -18.09 1.97
C THR A 99 -15.92 -18.73 2.41
N ILE A 100 -15.44 -19.71 1.64
CA ILE A 100 -14.16 -20.39 1.86
C ILE A 100 -13.31 -20.29 0.59
N ASP A 101 -12.03 -20.64 0.69
CA ASP A 101 -11.16 -20.66 -0.49
C ASP A 101 -11.71 -21.59 -1.58
N GLY A 102 -11.99 -21.02 -2.76
CA GLY A 102 -12.55 -21.75 -3.89
C GLY A 102 -14.00 -22.23 -3.75
N GLY A 103 -14.75 -21.86 -2.70
CA GLY A 103 -16.09 -22.41 -2.47
C GLY A 103 -16.93 -21.70 -1.41
N ILE A 104 -18.01 -22.37 -1.00
CA ILE A 104 -18.93 -21.94 0.05
C ILE A 104 -19.17 -23.09 1.03
N ARG A 105 -19.16 -22.79 2.33
CA ARG A 105 -19.48 -23.74 3.40
C ARG A 105 -20.88 -23.48 3.91
N ILE A 106 -21.71 -24.52 3.98
CA ILE A 106 -23.06 -24.50 4.55
C ILE A 106 -22.99 -25.16 5.91
N TYR A 107 -23.31 -24.42 6.98
CA TYR A 107 -23.46 -24.94 8.33
C TYR A 107 -24.92 -25.25 8.62
N THR A 108 -25.18 -26.42 9.19
CA THR A 108 -26.50 -26.83 9.71
C THR A 108 -26.53 -26.70 11.23
N GLY A 109 -27.65 -26.26 11.80
CA GLY A 109 -27.81 -26.06 13.25
C GLY A 109 -27.57 -24.62 13.71
N SER A 110 -27.24 -24.46 14.99
CA SER A 110 -27.08 -23.13 15.61
C SER A 110 -25.92 -23.10 16.60
N ALA A 111 -25.19 -21.98 16.64
CA ALA A 111 -24.03 -21.80 17.51
C ALA A 111 -24.37 -21.89 19.01
N ASP A 112 -25.64 -21.74 19.38
CA ASP A 112 -26.10 -21.70 20.78
C ASP A 112 -26.72 -23.02 21.25
N ARG A 113 -26.89 -24.01 20.36
CA ARG A 113 -27.54 -25.29 20.67
C ARG A 113 -26.62 -26.46 20.35
N PHE A 114 -26.59 -27.45 21.25
CA PHE A 114 -25.96 -28.74 20.98
C PHE A 114 -26.95 -29.67 20.31
N LEU A 115 -26.45 -30.42 19.32
CA LEU A 115 -27.17 -31.50 18.69
C LEU A 115 -27.29 -32.66 19.69
N PRO A 116 -28.49 -33.27 19.85
CA PRO A 116 -28.62 -34.52 20.59
C PRO A 116 -27.68 -35.59 20.03
N THR A 117 -27.24 -36.52 20.87
CA THR A 117 -26.51 -37.69 20.38
C THR A 117 -27.48 -38.69 19.74
N GLY A 118 -27.03 -39.37 18.69
CA GLY A 118 -27.85 -40.32 17.93
C GLY A 118 -27.73 -40.16 16.42
N GLU A 119 -28.61 -40.84 15.69
CA GLU A 119 -28.71 -40.68 14.24
C GLU A 119 -29.54 -39.44 13.90
N HIS A 120 -29.00 -38.62 13.00
CA HIS A 120 -29.65 -37.46 12.44
C HIS A 120 -29.56 -37.48 10.92
N ILE A 121 -30.66 -37.12 10.26
CA ILE A 121 -30.72 -37.05 8.80
C ILE A 121 -30.74 -35.58 8.40
N PHE A 122 -29.67 -35.14 7.73
CA PHE A 122 -29.58 -33.80 7.17
C PHE A 122 -29.92 -33.85 5.69
N GLN A 123 -30.81 -32.96 5.24
CA GLN A 123 -31.14 -32.82 3.83
C GLN A 123 -30.83 -31.39 3.38
N ILE A 124 -29.95 -31.25 2.38
CA ILE A 124 -29.55 -29.96 1.83
C ILE A 124 -29.99 -29.93 0.36
N THR A 125 -30.84 -28.98 0.01
CA THR A 125 -31.28 -28.75 -1.36
C THR A 125 -30.70 -27.43 -1.86
N TYR A 126 -30.08 -27.44 -3.04
CA TYR A 126 -29.49 -26.26 -3.66
C TYR A 126 -29.59 -26.33 -5.18
N THR A 127 -29.54 -25.17 -5.83
CA THR A 127 -29.41 -25.06 -7.29
C THR A 127 -28.01 -24.62 -7.69
N THR A 128 -27.55 -25.11 -8.83
CA THR A 128 -26.30 -24.68 -9.44
C THR A 128 -26.37 -24.71 -10.95
N ALA A 129 -25.74 -23.76 -11.63
CA ALA A 129 -25.70 -23.70 -13.09
C ALA A 129 -24.24 -23.68 -13.60
N ARG A 130 -24.05 -23.71 -14.93
CA ARG A 130 -22.72 -23.73 -15.58
C ARG A 130 -21.88 -24.98 -15.27
N GLN A 131 -22.54 -26.12 -14.98
CA GLN A 131 -21.91 -27.40 -14.67
C GLN A 131 -21.72 -28.31 -15.90
N ILE A 132 -22.48 -28.06 -16.97
CA ILE A 132 -22.43 -28.86 -18.20
C ILE A 132 -21.23 -28.43 -19.05
N ARG A 133 -20.47 -29.42 -19.51
CA ARG A 133 -19.34 -29.25 -20.41
C ARG A 133 -19.80 -29.53 -21.84
N TYR A 134 -19.69 -28.52 -22.69
CA TYR A 134 -20.11 -28.59 -24.09
C TYR A 134 -18.92 -28.91 -24.99
N PHE A 135 -18.77 -30.18 -25.39
CA PHE A 135 -17.74 -30.60 -26.37
C PHE A 135 -18.27 -30.49 -27.80
N SER A 136 -17.40 -30.73 -28.79
CA SER A 136 -17.74 -30.64 -30.21
C SER A 136 -18.82 -31.65 -30.64
N ASP A 137 -18.80 -32.84 -30.06
CA ASP A 137 -19.54 -34.03 -30.50
C ASP A 137 -20.47 -34.61 -29.41
N TYR A 138 -20.38 -34.11 -28.17
CA TYR A 138 -21.23 -34.50 -27.05
C TYR A 138 -21.30 -33.40 -26.00
N ASP A 139 -22.23 -33.55 -25.06
CA ASP A 139 -22.26 -32.77 -23.83
C ASP A 139 -21.98 -33.70 -22.65
N GLU A 140 -21.44 -33.19 -21.55
CA GLU A 140 -21.03 -34.00 -20.41
C GLU A 140 -21.34 -33.31 -19.09
N LEU A 141 -21.91 -34.07 -18.14
CA LEU A 141 -21.95 -33.71 -16.73
C LEU A 141 -20.91 -34.56 -16.00
N THR A 142 -19.88 -33.93 -15.44
CA THR A 142 -18.95 -34.57 -14.49
C THR A 142 -19.23 -34.01 -13.10
N TRP A 143 -19.73 -34.87 -12.21
CA TRP A 143 -20.23 -34.49 -10.90
C TRP A 143 -19.46 -35.17 -9.75
N ASN A 144 -18.91 -34.39 -8.83
CA ASN A 144 -18.39 -34.91 -7.56
C ASN A 144 -19.58 -35.15 -6.61
N VAL A 145 -19.95 -36.41 -6.37
CA VAL A 145 -21.12 -36.77 -5.56
C VAL A 145 -20.90 -36.39 -4.09
N THR A 146 -19.81 -36.87 -3.50
CA THR A 146 -19.48 -36.61 -2.08
C THR A 146 -18.39 -35.55 -1.92
N GLY A 147 -17.47 -35.46 -2.89
CA GLY A 147 -16.16 -34.85 -2.70
C GLY A 147 -15.22 -35.72 -1.85
N ASN A 148 -14.01 -35.22 -1.63
CA ASN A 148 -12.96 -35.89 -0.86
C ASN A 148 -12.66 -35.23 0.49
N GLY A 149 -13.27 -34.08 0.80
CA GLY A 149 -13.03 -33.32 2.03
C GLY A 149 -13.86 -33.75 3.24
N TRP A 150 -14.48 -34.93 3.22
CA TRP A 150 -15.24 -35.44 4.37
C TRP A 150 -14.30 -35.87 5.50
N GLN A 151 -14.57 -35.38 6.72
CA GLN A 151 -13.80 -35.69 7.92
C GLN A 151 -14.16 -37.04 8.56
N PHE A 152 -15.20 -37.70 8.06
CA PHE A 152 -15.74 -38.94 8.62
C PHE A 152 -15.76 -40.05 7.55
N PRO A 153 -15.61 -41.33 7.94
CA PRO A 153 -15.87 -42.44 7.04
C PRO A 153 -17.35 -42.47 6.63
N MET A 154 -17.61 -42.98 5.43
CA MET A 154 -18.94 -43.07 4.84
C MET A 154 -19.30 -44.54 4.55
N GLY A 155 -20.48 -44.98 4.98
CA GLY A 155 -20.97 -46.34 4.77
C GLY A 155 -21.50 -46.58 3.36
N GLU A 156 -22.73 -46.16 3.10
CA GLU A 156 -23.40 -46.31 1.81
C GLU A 156 -23.39 -44.99 1.04
N ILE A 157 -22.85 -44.98 -0.18
CA ILE A 157 -22.83 -43.79 -1.03
C ILE A 157 -23.61 -44.09 -2.30
N SER A 158 -24.56 -43.23 -2.66
CA SER A 158 -25.29 -43.35 -3.91
C SER A 158 -25.62 -41.99 -4.53
N ALA A 159 -25.84 -42.00 -5.84
CA ALA A 159 -26.31 -40.84 -6.58
C ALA A 159 -27.31 -41.25 -7.66
N THR A 160 -28.34 -40.43 -7.85
CA THR A 160 -29.29 -40.54 -8.95
C THR A 160 -29.19 -39.27 -9.79
N ILE A 161 -28.86 -39.42 -11.07
CA ILE A 161 -28.91 -38.31 -12.03
C ILE A 161 -30.14 -38.49 -12.90
N THR A 162 -31.07 -37.54 -12.82
CA THR A 162 -32.29 -37.50 -13.61
C THR A 162 -32.12 -36.49 -14.74
N LEU A 163 -32.12 -36.99 -15.98
CA LEU A 163 -32.00 -36.18 -17.19
C LEU A 163 -33.38 -35.69 -17.66
N PRO A 164 -33.47 -34.60 -18.44
CA PRO A 164 -34.76 -34.16 -18.97
C PRO A 164 -35.43 -35.23 -19.84
N ASP A 165 -36.77 -35.19 -19.88
CA ASP A 165 -37.57 -36.15 -20.62
C ASP A 165 -37.10 -36.35 -22.08
N GLY A 166 -36.97 -37.61 -22.47
CA GLY A 166 -36.54 -38.01 -23.81
C GLY A 166 -35.02 -38.01 -24.04
N ILE A 167 -34.22 -37.60 -23.05
CA ILE A 167 -32.76 -37.66 -23.11
C ILE A 167 -32.28 -38.92 -22.39
N LYS A 168 -31.32 -39.62 -23.01
CA LYS A 168 -30.66 -40.79 -22.43
C LYS A 168 -29.16 -40.57 -22.40
N ALA A 169 -28.52 -41.08 -21.35
CA ALA A 169 -27.06 -41.14 -21.30
C ALA A 169 -26.53 -42.05 -22.43
N THR A 170 -25.50 -41.58 -23.12
CA THR A 170 -24.81 -42.34 -24.18
C THR A 170 -23.65 -43.16 -23.61
N ASP A 171 -23.00 -42.64 -22.57
CA ASP A 171 -21.93 -43.33 -21.85
C ASP A 171 -21.88 -42.82 -20.40
N THR A 172 -21.32 -43.61 -19.50
CA THR A 172 -21.22 -43.31 -18.07
C THR A 172 -19.89 -43.78 -17.50
N ALA A 173 -19.30 -42.99 -16.62
CA ALA A 173 -18.11 -43.37 -15.88
C ALA A 173 -18.25 -43.05 -14.39
N VAL A 174 -17.49 -43.79 -13.57
CA VAL A 174 -17.39 -43.55 -12.13
C VAL A 174 -15.93 -43.67 -11.71
N PHE A 175 -15.52 -42.78 -10.81
CA PHE A 175 -14.19 -42.73 -10.22
C PHE A 175 -14.33 -42.69 -8.69
N THR A 176 -13.70 -43.65 -8.01
CA THR A 176 -13.73 -43.76 -6.55
C THR A 176 -12.32 -43.71 -5.95
N GLY A 177 -12.24 -43.33 -4.67
CA GLY A 177 -10.99 -43.34 -3.88
C GLY A 177 -10.51 -41.93 -3.49
N PRO A 178 -9.27 -41.79 -2.98
CA PRO A 178 -8.73 -40.50 -2.58
C PRO A 178 -8.63 -39.51 -3.75
N LEU A 179 -8.46 -38.23 -3.42
CA LEU A 179 -8.16 -37.16 -4.37
C LEU A 179 -6.98 -37.65 -5.24
N GLY A 180 -7.23 -37.98 -6.51
CA GLY A 180 -6.26 -38.57 -7.45
C GLY A 180 -6.57 -39.94 -8.02
N ALA A 181 -7.34 -40.72 -7.30
CA ALA A 181 -7.61 -42.10 -7.67
C ALA A 181 -8.52 -42.23 -8.89
N LYS A 182 -8.40 -43.38 -9.55
CA LYS A 182 -9.22 -43.81 -10.68
C LYS A 182 -9.93 -45.15 -10.37
N GLY A 183 -10.28 -45.36 -9.10
CA GLY A 183 -11.00 -46.56 -8.65
C GLY A 183 -12.37 -46.67 -9.30
N LYS A 184 -12.98 -47.85 -9.27
CA LYS A 184 -14.30 -48.12 -9.88
C LYS A 184 -15.21 -48.91 -8.93
N ASP A 185 -15.09 -48.65 -7.63
CA ASP A 185 -15.80 -49.37 -6.57
C ASP A 185 -17.28 -48.93 -6.47
N ALA A 186 -18.00 -48.98 -7.60
CA ALA A 186 -19.40 -48.60 -7.71
C ALA A 186 -20.13 -49.39 -8.80
N ARG A 187 -21.43 -49.58 -8.61
CA ARG A 187 -22.37 -50.12 -9.60
C ARG A 187 -23.08 -48.97 -10.29
N ILE A 188 -23.35 -49.15 -11.58
CA ILE A 188 -24.08 -48.20 -12.41
C ILE A 188 -25.31 -48.92 -12.98
N LEU A 189 -26.47 -48.29 -12.88
CA LEU A 189 -27.73 -48.74 -13.47
C LEU A 189 -28.33 -47.57 -14.24
N SER A 190 -28.64 -47.78 -15.52
CA SER A 190 -29.26 -46.76 -16.36
C SER A 190 -30.63 -47.23 -16.81
N GLU A 191 -31.67 -46.48 -16.48
CA GLU A 191 -33.06 -46.79 -16.83
C GLU A 191 -33.74 -45.53 -17.35
N GLY A 192 -34.19 -45.57 -18.62
CA GLY A 192 -34.85 -44.41 -19.23
C GLY A 192 -33.93 -43.17 -19.25
N ASN A 193 -34.37 -42.11 -18.58
CA ASN A 193 -33.66 -40.84 -18.40
C ASN A 193 -32.90 -40.76 -17.05
N GLU A 194 -32.88 -41.83 -16.26
CA GLU A 194 -32.21 -41.86 -14.96
C GLU A 194 -30.93 -42.72 -15.01
N VAL A 195 -29.90 -42.24 -14.31
CA VAL A 195 -28.65 -42.98 -14.09
C VAL A 195 -28.37 -43.05 -12.60
N PHE A 196 -28.40 -44.26 -12.06
CA PHE A 196 -28.14 -44.55 -10.65
C PHE A 196 -26.73 -45.10 -10.44
N PHE A 197 -26.03 -44.58 -9.45
CA PHE A 197 -24.70 -44.97 -9.02
C PHE A 197 -24.75 -45.38 -7.54
N ALA A 198 -24.10 -46.48 -7.18
CA ALA A 198 -23.98 -46.91 -5.77
C ALA A 198 -22.61 -47.51 -5.48
N SER A 199 -22.00 -47.15 -4.36
CA SER A 199 -20.72 -47.72 -3.94
C SER A 199 -20.84 -49.22 -3.65
N THR A 200 -19.78 -49.98 -3.91
CA THR A 200 -19.72 -51.43 -3.59
C THR A 200 -19.06 -51.72 -2.25
N ARG A 201 -18.50 -50.69 -1.61
CA ARG A 201 -17.86 -50.75 -0.30
C ARG A 201 -17.99 -49.39 0.42
N PRO A 202 -17.78 -49.37 1.75
CA PRO A 202 -17.58 -48.14 2.50
C PRO A 202 -16.34 -47.36 2.06
N PHE A 203 -16.37 -46.05 2.27
CA PHE A 203 -15.27 -45.12 1.99
C PHE A 203 -14.60 -44.65 3.28
N SER A 204 -13.27 -44.68 3.30
CA SER A 204 -12.47 -44.08 4.37
C SER A 204 -12.42 -42.55 4.26
N VAL A 205 -11.96 -41.90 5.33
CA VAL A 205 -11.70 -40.45 5.34
C VAL A 205 -10.79 -40.08 4.16
N GLY A 206 -11.15 -39.04 3.40
CA GLY A 206 -10.42 -38.60 2.22
C GLY A 206 -10.82 -39.28 0.90
N GLU A 207 -11.59 -40.37 0.92
CA GLU A 207 -12.12 -41.00 -0.28
C GLU A 207 -13.44 -40.34 -0.74
N GLY A 208 -13.69 -40.36 -2.04
CA GLY A 208 -14.90 -39.79 -2.63
C GLY A 208 -15.34 -40.51 -3.89
N MET A 209 -16.54 -40.16 -4.38
CA MET A 209 -17.10 -40.63 -5.64
C MET A 209 -17.31 -39.47 -6.60
N THR A 210 -16.78 -39.60 -7.82
CA THR A 210 -17.04 -38.72 -8.96
C THR A 210 -17.71 -39.53 -10.05
N VAL A 211 -18.78 -39.02 -10.64
CA VAL A 211 -19.50 -39.64 -11.75
C VAL A 211 -19.43 -38.77 -12.98
N ALA A 212 -19.44 -39.37 -14.15
CA ALA A 212 -19.53 -38.66 -15.42
C ALA A 212 -20.63 -39.28 -16.27
N VAL A 213 -21.48 -38.43 -16.85
CA VAL A 213 -22.57 -38.81 -17.74
C VAL A 213 -22.40 -38.09 -19.07
N LYS A 214 -22.20 -38.86 -20.12
CA LYS A 214 -22.07 -38.37 -21.50
C LYS A 214 -23.44 -38.31 -22.16
N LEU A 215 -23.79 -37.17 -22.73
CA LEU A 215 -25.08 -36.89 -23.35
C LEU A 215 -24.92 -36.69 -24.87
N PRO A 216 -25.97 -36.98 -25.66
CA PRO A 216 -26.00 -36.60 -27.07
C PRO A 216 -25.78 -35.09 -27.22
N LYS A 217 -25.13 -34.66 -28.32
CA LYS A 217 -24.90 -33.24 -28.55
C LYS A 217 -26.20 -32.45 -28.62
N GLY A 218 -26.29 -31.34 -27.89
CA GLY A 218 -27.48 -30.49 -27.85
C GLY A 218 -28.60 -31.07 -26.98
N ALA A 219 -28.32 -32.11 -26.18
CA ALA A 219 -29.27 -32.63 -25.20
C ALA A 219 -29.62 -31.56 -24.16
N ILE A 220 -28.63 -30.79 -23.74
CA ILE A 220 -28.81 -29.63 -22.87
C ILE A 220 -28.54 -28.36 -23.70
N SER A 221 -29.35 -27.33 -23.48
CA SER A 221 -29.26 -26.06 -24.20
C SER A 221 -27.96 -25.36 -23.79
N ALA A 222 -27.05 -25.18 -24.75
CA ALA A 222 -25.87 -24.35 -24.54
C ALA A 222 -26.29 -22.89 -24.28
N PRO A 223 -25.53 -22.14 -23.47
CA PRO A 223 -25.77 -20.72 -23.26
C PRO A 223 -25.71 -19.97 -24.60
N ASP A 224 -26.61 -18.99 -24.78
CA ASP A 224 -26.57 -18.15 -25.97
C ASP A 224 -25.41 -17.12 -25.92
N THR A 225 -25.11 -16.50 -27.05
CA THR A 225 -24.02 -15.51 -27.14
C THR A 225 -24.19 -14.31 -26.21
N THR A 226 -25.43 -13.96 -25.85
CA THR A 226 -25.69 -12.83 -24.95
C THR A 226 -25.46 -13.21 -23.48
N GLN A 227 -25.82 -14.43 -23.10
CA GLN A 227 -25.53 -15.02 -21.80
C GLN A 227 -24.03 -15.20 -21.60
N GLU A 228 -23.31 -15.74 -22.60
CA GLU A 228 -21.86 -15.86 -22.57
C GLU A 228 -21.17 -14.50 -22.43
N ALA A 229 -21.62 -13.48 -23.16
CA ALA A 229 -21.09 -12.11 -23.05
C ALA A 229 -21.36 -11.50 -21.67
N GLY A 230 -22.55 -11.75 -21.09
CA GLY A 230 -22.89 -11.30 -19.74
C GLY A 230 -22.04 -11.97 -18.66
N TRP A 231 -21.83 -13.28 -18.75
CA TRP A 231 -20.93 -14.02 -17.87
C TRP A 231 -19.49 -13.54 -18.01
N TRP A 232 -18.99 -13.39 -19.23
CA TRP A 232 -17.65 -12.86 -19.48
C TRP A 232 -17.48 -11.47 -18.85
N LEU A 233 -18.45 -10.58 -19.03
CA LEU A 233 -18.39 -9.23 -18.45
C LEU A 233 -18.36 -9.28 -16.93
N ARG A 234 -19.24 -10.08 -16.30
CA ARG A 234 -19.28 -10.26 -14.84
C ARG A 234 -17.98 -10.85 -14.31
N ASP A 235 -17.48 -11.90 -14.95
CA ASP A 235 -16.27 -12.62 -14.56
C ASP A 235 -15.01 -11.75 -14.72
N ASN A 236 -15.02 -10.78 -15.65
CA ASN A 236 -13.90 -9.86 -15.93
C ASN A 236 -14.12 -8.44 -15.40
N LEU A 237 -15.21 -8.16 -14.66
CA LEU A 237 -15.56 -6.80 -14.28
C LEU A 237 -14.48 -6.16 -13.39
N ALA A 238 -13.86 -6.94 -12.51
CA ALA A 238 -12.77 -6.49 -11.66
C ALA A 238 -11.59 -5.93 -12.47
N ILE A 239 -11.11 -6.69 -13.47
CA ILE A 239 -9.97 -6.27 -14.30
C ILE A 239 -10.36 -5.15 -15.27
N LEU A 240 -11.60 -5.12 -15.76
CA LEU A 240 -12.07 -4.03 -16.61
C LEU A 240 -12.14 -2.71 -15.83
N LEU A 241 -12.67 -2.72 -14.60
CA LEU A 241 -12.75 -1.53 -13.76
C LEU A 241 -11.38 -1.06 -13.28
N SER A 242 -10.54 -1.98 -12.77
CA SER A 242 -9.22 -1.62 -12.23
C SER A 242 -8.18 -1.37 -13.32
N GLY A 243 -8.09 -2.23 -14.34
CA GLY A 243 -7.17 -2.08 -15.47
C GLY A 243 -7.55 -0.92 -16.38
N GLY A 244 -8.82 -0.81 -16.75
CA GLY A 244 -9.34 0.36 -17.45
C GLY A 244 -9.21 1.63 -16.62
N GLY A 245 -9.49 1.55 -15.32
CA GLY A 245 -9.32 2.63 -14.36
C GLY A 245 -7.87 3.13 -14.28
N LEU A 246 -6.89 2.23 -14.21
CA LEU A 246 -5.47 2.56 -14.27
C LEU A 246 -5.12 3.34 -15.52
N PHE A 247 -5.59 2.88 -16.68
CA PHE A 247 -5.35 3.58 -17.94
C PHE A 247 -5.95 4.99 -17.95
N VAL A 248 -7.19 5.15 -17.46
CA VAL A 248 -7.87 6.45 -17.34
C VAL A 248 -7.13 7.39 -16.40
N VAL A 249 -6.73 6.92 -15.22
CA VAL A 249 -5.99 7.71 -14.22
C VAL A 249 -4.63 8.15 -14.77
N LEU A 250 -3.90 7.24 -15.43
CA LEU A 250 -2.62 7.54 -16.06
C LEU A 250 -2.77 8.58 -17.17
N LEU A 251 -3.76 8.41 -18.05
CA LEU A 251 -4.03 9.35 -19.14
C LEU A 251 -4.40 10.74 -18.61
N TYR A 252 -5.25 10.80 -17.57
CA TYR A 252 -5.59 12.03 -16.88
C TYR A 252 -4.33 12.73 -16.34
N TYR A 253 -3.49 12.00 -15.61
CA TYR A 253 -2.28 12.56 -15.01
C TYR A 253 -1.24 13.00 -16.04
N LEU A 254 -1.04 12.21 -17.11
CA LEU A 254 -0.17 12.61 -18.22
C LEU A 254 -0.66 13.91 -18.86
N ARG A 255 -1.96 14.01 -19.15
CA ARG A 255 -2.57 15.22 -19.70
C ARG A 255 -2.40 16.42 -18.76
N ALA A 256 -2.67 16.23 -17.46
CA ALA A 256 -2.49 17.28 -16.45
C ALA A 256 -1.02 17.70 -16.35
N TRP A 257 -0.08 16.76 -16.34
CA TRP A 257 1.34 17.03 -16.26
C TRP A 257 1.86 17.77 -17.50
N PHE A 258 1.45 17.38 -18.71
CA PHE A 258 1.78 18.11 -19.93
C PHE A 258 1.23 19.53 -19.93
N ALA A 259 0.06 19.76 -19.31
CA ALA A 259 -0.57 21.07 -19.24
C ALA A 259 0.05 22.00 -18.19
N VAL A 260 0.38 21.48 -16.98
CA VAL A 260 0.76 22.34 -15.84
C VAL A 260 1.98 21.88 -15.04
N GLY A 261 2.43 20.63 -15.20
CA GLY A 261 3.51 20.03 -14.41
C GLY A 261 4.89 20.01 -15.09
N ARG A 262 4.97 20.32 -16.39
CA ARG A 262 6.24 20.35 -17.12
C ARG A 262 7.05 21.59 -16.76
N ASP A 263 8.27 21.37 -16.25
CA ASP A 263 9.20 22.46 -15.95
C ASP A 263 9.54 23.27 -17.21
N PRO A 264 9.55 24.62 -17.14
CA PRO A 264 10.05 25.47 -18.22
C PRO A 264 11.51 25.15 -18.56
N ALA A 265 11.88 25.31 -19.84
CA ALA A 265 13.24 25.06 -20.30
C ALA A 265 14.27 25.87 -19.49
N LYS A 266 15.37 25.20 -19.11
CA LYS A 266 16.49 25.84 -18.42
C LYS A 266 17.21 26.80 -19.38
N GLY A 267 17.40 28.06 -18.96
CA GLY A 267 18.19 29.03 -19.71
C GLY A 267 19.70 28.76 -19.61
N VAL A 268 20.49 29.54 -20.35
CA VAL A 268 21.96 29.51 -20.21
C VAL A 268 22.32 30.14 -18.87
N VAL A 269 22.90 29.33 -17.97
CA VAL A 269 23.36 29.79 -16.66
C VAL A 269 24.76 30.37 -16.81
N VAL A 270 24.86 31.70 -16.76
CA VAL A 270 26.14 32.41 -16.77
C VAL A 270 26.51 32.78 -15.33
N PRO A 271 27.75 32.50 -14.87
CA PRO A 271 28.21 32.98 -13.57
C PRO A 271 28.08 34.50 -13.47
N ARG A 272 27.58 34.99 -12.33
CA ARG A 272 27.36 36.43 -12.11
C ARG A 272 27.71 36.81 -10.69
N TRP A 273 28.30 37.99 -10.54
CA TRP A 273 28.79 38.52 -9.26
C TRP A 273 27.79 39.41 -8.54
N ASP A 274 26.70 39.81 -9.21
CA ASP A 274 25.61 40.58 -8.61
C ASP A 274 24.41 39.69 -8.27
N ALA A 275 23.72 40.01 -7.17
CA ALA A 275 22.40 39.45 -6.88
C ALA A 275 21.39 39.88 -7.97
N PRO A 276 20.35 39.07 -8.25
CA PRO A 276 19.40 39.46 -9.28
C PRO A 276 18.64 40.70 -8.81
N ASP A 277 18.40 41.65 -9.71
CA ASP A 277 17.77 42.92 -9.38
C ASP A 277 16.47 42.73 -8.58
N GLY A 278 16.38 43.41 -7.44
CA GLY A 278 15.19 43.42 -6.58
C GLY A 278 14.99 42.17 -5.72
N LEU A 279 15.91 41.20 -5.71
CA LEU A 279 15.80 40.03 -4.81
C LEU A 279 16.57 40.23 -3.50
N SER A 280 15.84 40.20 -2.39
CA SER A 280 16.44 40.11 -1.06
C SER A 280 17.04 38.71 -0.81
N PRO A 281 17.99 38.55 0.12
CA PRO A 281 18.54 37.24 0.48
C PRO A 281 17.47 36.23 0.92
N ALA A 282 16.43 36.69 1.63
CA ALA A 282 15.28 35.86 1.98
C ALA A 282 14.57 35.28 0.75
N LEU A 283 14.36 36.15 -0.24
CA LEU A 283 13.65 35.80 -1.46
C LEU A 283 14.48 34.88 -2.34
N VAL A 284 15.81 35.07 -2.37
CA VAL A 284 16.75 34.14 -3.00
C VAL A 284 16.62 32.74 -2.38
N ASN A 285 16.61 32.64 -1.05
CA ASN A 285 16.39 31.35 -0.36
C ASN A 285 15.02 30.75 -0.69
N TYR A 286 13.96 31.56 -0.73
CA TYR A 286 12.60 31.12 -1.04
C TYR A 286 12.48 30.59 -2.49
N VAL A 287 13.05 31.30 -3.47
CA VAL A 287 13.00 30.90 -4.89
C VAL A 287 13.84 29.65 -5.14
N ASP A 288 15.06 29.60 -4.59
CA ASP A 288 15.97 28.45 -4.71
C ASP A 288 15.35 27.15 -4.16
N ASN A 289 14.63 27.25 -3.05
CA ASN A 289 13.98 26.11 -2.38
C ASN A 289 12.54 25.83 -2.85
N ARG A 290 12.05 26.51 -3.89
CA ARG A 290 10.65 26.39 -4.40
C ARG A 290 9.60 26.69 -3.31
N GLY A 291 9.93 27.58 -2.39
CA GLY A 291 9.21 27.86 -1.14
C GLY A 291 10.16 27.87 0.06
N PHE A 292 9.64 28.02 1.28
CA PHE A 292 10.47 27.85 2.48
C PHE A 292 10.67 26.38 2.81
N SER A 293 11.93 25.96 2.96
CA SER A 293 12.30 24.69 3.57
C SER A 293 12.24 24.80 5.11
N GLY A 294 11.65 23.80 5.76
CA GLY A 294 11.44 23.82 7.21
C GLY A 294 10.63 25.05 7.66
N ALA A 295 11.09 25.73 8.71
CA ALA A 295 10.44 26.93 9.26
C ALA A 295 10.97 28.26 8.68
N GLY A 296 11.88 28.24 7.69
CA GLY A 296 12.38 29.46 7.03
C GLY A 296 13.51 30.19 7.77
N TRP A 297 14.14 29.55 8.76
CA TRP A 297 15.17 30.19 9.60
C TRP A 297 16.38 30.69 8.82
N THR A 298 16.86 29.96 7.81
CA THR A 298 17.99 30.39 6.98
C THR A 298 17.70 31.71 6.24
N ALA A 299 16.47 31.89 5.75
CA ALA A 299 16.04 33.12 5.12
C ALA A 299 15.94 34.29 6.11
N LEU A 300 15.51 34.01 7.35
CA LEU A 300 15.46 34.99 8.43
C LEU A 300 16.88 35.42 8.85
N SER A 301 17.81 34.47 9.03
CA SER A 301 19.23 34.74 9.32
C SER A 301 19.87 35.58 8.23
N ALA A 302 19.67 35.21 6.96
CA ALA A 302 20.18 35.96 5.83
C ALA A 302 19.62 37.39 5.77
N SER A 303 18.34 37.57 6.15
CA SER A 303 17.72 38.91 6.22
C SER A 303 18.27 39.76 7.36
N ALA A 304 18.46 39.16 8.54
CA ALA A 304 19.06 39.83 9.69
C ALA A 304 20.47 40.30 9.36
N LEU A 305 21.26 39.46 8.69
CA LEU A 305 22.61 39.79 8.27
C LEU A 305 22.64 40.91 7.22
N ASP A 306 21.72 40.89 6.23
CA ASP A 306 21.61 41.96 5.24
C ASP A 306 21.22 43.31 5.86
N LEU A 307 20.31 43.29 6.84
CA LEU A 307 19.97 44.48 7.63
C LEU A 307 21.17 44.99 8.43
N ALA A 308 22.02 44.08 8.92
CA ALA A 308 23.21 44.42 9.70
C ALA A 308 24.28 45.07 8.82
N VAL A 309 24.58 44.47 7.66
CA VAL A 309 25.50 45.04 6.65
C VAL A 309 25.02 46.41 6.16
N LYS A 310 23.71 46.60 6.01
CA LYS A 310 23.12 47.91 5.68
C LYS A 310 23.06 48.90 6.85
N GLY A 311 23.46 48.49 8.06
CA GLY A 311 23.55 49.34 9.25
C GLY A 311 22.22 49.64 9.95
N TYR A 312 21.16 48.87 9.70
CA TYR A 312 19.87 49.01 10.40
C TYR A 312 19.82 48.26 11.74
N VAL A 313 20.63 47.20 11.86
CA VAL A 313 20.77 46.42 13.08
C VAL A 313 22.24 46.13 13.35
N VAL A 314 22.56 45.75 14.57
CA VAL A 314 23.85 45.19 14.96
C VAL A 314 23.61 43.84 15.60
N LEU A 315 24.47 42.87 15.28
CA LEU A 315 24.40 41.52 15.84
C LEU A 315 25.36 41.41 17.02
N GLU A 316 24.90 40.86 18.14
CA GLU A 316 25.69 40.61 19.35
C GLU A 316 25.57 39.13 19.77
N ASP A 317 26.59 38.61 20.47
CA ASP A 317 26.67 37.26 21.05
C ASP A 317 26.29 36.09 20.09
N LEU A 318 27.11 35.84 19.07
CA LEU A 318 26.85 34.76 18.09
C LEU A 318 27.05 33.34 18.64
N LYS A 319 27.38 33.17 19.93
CA LYS A 319 27.83 31.90 20.50
C LYS A 319 26.76 31.23 21.38
N ASN A 320 26.12 31.98 22.27
CA ASN A 320 25.15 31.44 23.24
C ASN A 320 23.72 31.92 23.00
N ALA A 321 23.54 33.19 22.63
CA ALA A 321 22.24 33.80 22.38
C ALA A 321 22.38 34.92 21.34
N ILE A 322 21.75 34.80 20.18
CA ILE A 322 21.91 35.80 19.11
C ILE A 322 21.04 37.01 19.44
N VAL A 323 21.66 38.14 19.74
CA VAL A 323 20.96 39.38 20.04
C VAL A 323 21.00 40.30 18.82
N ILE A 324 19.84 40.70 18.34
CA ILE A 324 19.68 41.63 17.20
C ILE A 324 19.25 42.97 17.77
N ARG A 325 20.15 43.97 17.78
CA ARG A 325 19.86 45.32 18.27
C ARG A 325 19.54 46.26 17.13
N ARG A 326 18.45 47.03 17.21
CA ARG A 326 18.10 48.04 16.19
C ARG A 326 18.94 49.32 16.37
N THR A 327 19.50 49.83 15.28
CA THR A 327 20.29 51.08 15.29
C THR A 327 19.39 52.32 15.24
N GLN A 328 19.99 53.50 15.38
CA GLN A 328 19.32 54.80 15.21
C GLN A 328 19.08 55.17 13.72
N LYS A 329 19.45 54.29 12.78
CA LYS A 329 19.26 54.55 11.35
C LYS A 329 17.77 54.52 10.99
N ALA A 330 17.29 55.63 10.41
CA ALA A 330 15.91 55.73 9.94
C ALA A 330 15.60 54.64 8.90
N THR A 331 14.46 53.99 9.03
CA THR A 331 14.02 52.90 8.14
C THR A 331 13.72 53.45 6.75
N ALA A 332 14.34 52.90 5.72
CA ALA A 332 14.08 53.32 4.34
C ALA A 332 12.72 52.80 3.83
N ASP A 333 12.02 53.63 3.07
CA ASP A 333 10.69 53.32 2.53
C ASP A 333 10.70 52.14 1.54
N ASN A 334 11.83 51.89 0.88
CA ASN A 334 11.98 50.88 -0.16
C ASN A 334 12.49 49.51 0.33
N LEU A 335 12.50 49.24 1.64
CA LEU A 335 12.95 47.94 2.14
C LEU A 335 12.04 46.78 1.69
N PRO A 336 12.61 45.62 1.33
CA PRO A 336 11.85 44.39 1.05
C PRO A 336 10.96 43.97 2.23
N THR A 337 9.80 43.38 1.93
CA THR A 337 8.78 43.03 2.93
C THR A 337 9.31 42.18 4.07
N GLY A 338 10.13 41.15 3.80
CA GLY A 338 10.73 40.33 4.85
C GLY A 338 11.62 41.12 5.81
N GLN A 339 12.33 42.13 5.32
CA GLN A 339 13.20 43.00 6.13
C GLN A 339 12.39 44.01 6.94
N LYS A 340 11.33 44.58 6.34
CA LYS A 340 10.38 45.45 7.06
C LYS A 340 9.71 44.70 8.22
N THR A 341 9.23 43.48 7.97
CA THR A 341 8.62 42.64 9.00
C THR A 341 9.60 42.34 10.12
N LEU A 342 10.83 41.92 9.80
CA LEU A 342 11.85 41.64 10.82
C LEU A 342 12.20 42.89 11.65
N LEU A 343 12.36 44.06 11.03
CA LEU A 343 12.59 45.32 11.77
C LEU A 343 11.43 45.70 12.67
N SER A 344 10.18 45.52 12.20
CA SER A 344 8.99 45.79 13.01
C SER A 344 8.86 44.85 14.21
N SER A 345 9.34 43.62 14.08
CA SER A 345 9.32 42.62 15.15
C SER A 345 10.39 42.86 16.23
N ILE A 346 11.47 43.59 15.91
CA ILE A 346 12.50 43.98 16.91
C ILE A 346 12.03 45.16 17.77
N GLY A 347 11.10 45.97 17.24
CA GLY A 347 10.57 47.15 17.93
C GLY A 347 11.38 48.43 17.65
N GLY A 348 11.45 49.38 18.59
CA GLY A 348 12.01 50.74 18.40
C GLY A 348 13.54 50.82 18.30
N PRO A 349 14.12 51.99 17.94
CA PRO A 349 15.57 52.20 17.97
C PRO A 349 16.16 51.91 19.35
N GLY A 350 17.20 51.08 19.43
CA GLY A 350 17.83 50.64 20.67
C GLY A 350 17.26 49.36 21.29
N GLU A 351 16.07 48.93 20.87
CA GLU A 351 15.46 47.67 21.30
C GLU A 351 16.17 46.46 20.67
N THR A 352 16.02 45.30 21.33
CA THR A 352 16.75 44.07 21.01
C THR A 352 15.81 42.89 20.89
N LEU A 353 16.02 42.06 19.87
CA LEU A 353 15.42 40.74 19.74
C LEU A 353 16.47 39.68 20.09
N THR A 354 16.23 38.93 21.16
CA THR A 354 17.13 37.87 21.62
C THR A 354 16.63 36.50 21.16
N ILE A 355 17.50 35.76 20.47
CA ILE A 355 17.22 34.41 19.98
C ILE A 355 17.94 33.40 20.87
N ASP A 356 17.22 32.86 21.84
CA ASP A 356 17.70 31.82 22.76
C ASP A 356 16.58 30.80 23.08
N LYS A 357 16.87 29.84 23.98
CA LYS A 357 15.87 28.84 24.43
C LYS A 357 14.79 29.43 25.34
N ALA A 358 15.08 30.50 26.08
CA ALA A 358 14.17 31.10 27.05
C ALA A 358 13.06 31.91 26.36
N HIS A 359 13.36 32.52 25.21
CA HIS A 359 12.46 33.35 24.41
C HIS A 359 11.85 32.60 23.21
N GLY A 360 11.84 31.26 23.24
CA GLY A 360 11.46 30.43 22.09
C GLY A 360 10.08 30.75 21.49
N ALA A 361 9.09 31.11 22.30
CA ALA A 361 7.75 31.48 21.84
C ALA A 361 7.73 32.81 21.05
N GLU A 362 8.54 33.78 21.46
CA GLU A 362 8.70 35.05 20.75
C GLU A 362 9.43 34.83 19.42
N VAL A 363 10.51 34.05 19.44
CA VAL A 363 11.25 33.66 18.23
C VAL A 363 10.35 32.92 17.24
N GLU A 364 9.51 31.99 17.72
CA GLU A 364 8.54 31.27 16.88
C GLU A 364 7.51 32.23 16.26
N LYS A 365 7.02 33.20 17.04
CA LYS A 365 6.08 34.23 16.56
C LYS A 365 6.71 35.09 15.47
N VAL A 366 7.94 35.57 15.65
CA VAL A 366 8.68 36.36 14.65
C VAL A 366 8.91 35.52 13.38
N GLY A 367 9.33 34.27 13.53
CA GLY A 367 9.49 33.34 12.40
C GLY A 367 8.20 33.14 11.60
N LYS A 368 7.06 32.92 12.29
CA LYS A 368 5.74 32.80 11.64
C LYS A 368 5.33 34.07 10.91
N GLN A 369 5.52 35.25 11.52
CA GLN A 369 5.20 36.54 10.91
C GLN A 369 6.05 36.80 9.66
N PHE A 370 7.37 36.60 9.75
CA PHE A 370 8.31 36.74 8.64
C PHE A 370 7.93 35.79 7.48
N ARG A 371 7.67 34.52 7.79
CA ARG A 371 7.25 33.53 6.80
C ARG A 371 5.96 33.94 6.11
N ALA A 372 4.94 34.30 6.90
CA ALA A 372 3.63 34.69 6.38
C ALA A 372 3.72 35.93 5.49
N ALA A 373 4.57 36.90 5.83
CA ALA A 373 4.77 38.11 5.03
C ALA A 373 5.35 37.79 3.63
N ILE A 374 6.39 36.96 3.58
CA ILE A 374 7.03 36.56 2.31
C ILE A 374 6.11 35.64 1.48
N GLU A 375 5.44 34.67 2.13
CA GLU A 375 4.49 33.80 1.43
C GLU A 375 3.28 34.59 0.90
N LYS A 376 2.73 35.54 1.66
CA LYS A 376 1.58 36.34 1.21
C LYS A 376 1.88 37.12 -0.07
N GLU A 377 3.10 37.65 -0.22
CA GLU A 377 3.49 38.44 -1.38
C GLU A 377 3.91 37.58 -2.59
N HIS A 378 4.46 36.38 -2.36
CA HIS A 378 5.16 35.63 -3.41
C HIS A 378 4.63 34.22 -3.68
N ARG A 379 3.67 33.72 -2.89
CA ARG A 379 3.08 32.39 -3.08
C ARG A 379 2.40 32.30 -4.45
N GLY A 380 2.72 31.24 -5.19
CA GLY A 380 2.18 31.02 -6.53
C GLY A 380 2.81 31.87 -7.64
N LYS A 381 3.66 32.86 -7.31
CA LYS A 381 4.33 33.74 -8.28
C LYS A 381 5.53 33.07 -8.95
N TYR A 382 6.35 32.37 -8.17
CA TYR A 382 7.58 31.72 -8.66
C TYR A 382 7.44 30.21 -8.84
N TYR A 383 6.60 29.56 -8.05
CA TYR A 383 6.35 28.11 -8.09
C TYR A 383 4.86 27.82 -7.92
N ARG A 384 4.33 26.86 -8.69
CA ARG A 384 2.94 26.38 -8.58
C ARG A 384 2.94 24.87 -8.33
N GLY A 385 2.34 24.48 -7.21
CA GLY A 385 2.21 23.07 -6.83
C GLY A 385 1.07 22.31 -7.53
N ASN A 386 0.14 23.01 -8.18
CA ASN A 386 -0.97 22.44 -8.96
C ASN A 386 -1.81 21.37 -8.22
N ALA A 387 -1.89 21.45 -6.88
CA ALA A 387 -2.45 20.40 -6.03
C ALA A 387 -3.91 20.01 -6.37
N GLY A 388 -4.71 20.92 -6.94
CA GLY A 388 -6.09 20.62 -7.34
C GLY A 388 -6.20 19.48 -8.35
N TYR A 389 -5.26 19.39 -9.31
CA TYR A 389 -5.23 18.29 -10.28
C TYR A 389 -4.91 16.96 -9.59
N THR A 390 -4.00 16.97 -8.62
CA THR A 390 -3.65 15.76 -7.89
C THR A 390 -4.77 15.31 -6.96
N VAL A 391 -5.46 16.25 -6.31
CA VAL A 391 -6.64 15.94 -5.47
C VAL A 391 -7.76 15.32 -6.31
N PHE A 392 -8.03 15.86 -7.51
CA PHE A 392 -9.01 15.26 -8.41
C PHE A 392 -8.59 13.86 -8.89
N GLY A 393 -7.31 13.68 -9.23
CA GLY A 393 -6.79 12.36 -9.63
C GLY A 393 -6.90 11.31 -8.51
N ILE A 394 -6.66 11.71 -7.26
CA ILE A 394 -6.85 10.85 -6.08
C ILE A 394 -8.33 10.51 -5.91
N PHE A 395 -9.24 11.48 -6.05
CA PHE A 395 -10.68 11.22 -5.95
C PHE A 395 -11.16 10.24 -7.03
N LEU A 396 -10.74 10.46 -8.28
CA LEU A 396 -11.02 9.55 -9.40
C LEU A 396 -10.52 8.14 -9.13
N SER A 397 -9.30 8.03 -8.57
CA SER A 397 -8.68 6.76 -8.21
C SER A 397 -9.45 6.04 -7.10
N LEU A 398 -9.86 6.75 -6.05
CA LEU A 398 -10.67 6.19 -4.97
C LEU A 398 -12.03 5.70 -5.49
N ALA A 399 -12.69 6.46 -6.36
CA ALA A 399 -13.96 6.06 -6.96
C ALA A 399 -13.82 4.75 -7.76
N LEU A 400 -12.75 4.61 -8.54
CA LEU A 400 -12.48 3.40 -9.33
C LEU A 400 -12.14 2.19 -8.45
N ILE A 401 -11.35 2.38 -7.39
CA ILE A 401 -11.03 1.33 -6.43
C ILE A 401 -12.30 0.87 -5.69
N VAL A 402 -13.13 1.79 -5.21
CA VAL A 402 -14.40 1.47 -4.56
C VAL A 402 -15.34 0.75 -5.53
N ALA A 403 -15.46 1.21 -6.78
CA ALA A 403 -16.25 0.52 -7.79
C ALA A 403 -15.74 -0.92 -8.03
N THR A 404 -14.42 -1.12 -8.04
CA THR A 404 -13.82 -2.45 -8.21
C THR A 404 -14.10 -3.34 -6.99
N LEU A 405 -14.04 -2.81 -5.77
CA LEU A 405 -14.36 -3.56 -4.55
C LEU A 405 -15.84 -3.93 -4.46
N VAL A 406 -16.74 -3.06 -4.91
CA VAL A 406 -18.20 -3.27 -4.82
C VAL A 406 -18.70 -4.18 -5.95
N PHE A 407 -18.21 -4.00 -7.17
CA PHE A 407 -18.74 -4.70 -8.35
C PHE A 407 -17.82 -5.81 -8.86
N GLY A 408 -16.56 -5.87 -8.44
CA GLY A 408 -15.57 -6.81 -8.96
C GLY A 408 -15.63 -8.22 -8.38
N ASP A 409 -16.57 -8.53 -7.47
CA ASP A 409 -16.73 -9.86 -6.86
C ASP A 409 -15.39 -10.41 -6.32
N LEU A 410 -14.63 -9.54 -5.64
CA LEU A 410 -13.34 -9.89 -5.07
C LEU A 410 -13.53 -10.68 -3.77
N ASP A 411 -12.76 -11.75 -3.61
CA ASP A 411 -12.80 -12.57 -2.40
C ASP A 411 -12.25 -11.78 -1.18
N GLU A 412 -12.60 -12.19 0.04
CA GLU A 412 -12.22 -11.47 1.27
C GLU A 412 -10.70 -11.30 1.42
N SER A 413 -9.92 -12.30 0.99
CA SER A 413 -8.46 -12.25 0.96
C SER A 413 -7.94 -11.16 0.02
N ALA A 414 -8.55 -11.00 -1.15
CA ALA A 414 -8.22 -9.97 -2.12
C ALA A 414 -8.58 -8.58 -1.59
N ILE A 415 -9.73 -8.42 -0.93
CA ILE A 415 -10.12 -7.17 -0.28
C ILE A 415 -9.11 -6.82 0.84
N ALA A 416 -8.78 -7.78 1.71
CA ALA A 416 -7.79 -7.60 2.76
C ALA A 416 -6.42 -7.20 2.19
N ALA A 417 -5.99 -7.83 1.09
CA ALA A 417 -4.77 -7.47 0.40
C ALA A 417 -4.80 -6.01 -0.11
N VAL A 418 -5.90 -5.58 -0.76
CA VAL A 418 -6.06 -4.18 -1.19
C VAL A 418 -5.95 -3.20 -0.02
N LEU A 419 -6.57 -3.50 1.12
CA LEU A 419 -6.50 -2.65 2.31
C LEU A 419 -5.08 -2.58 2.88
N VAL A 420 -4.40 -3.73 3.00
CA VAL A 420 -3.02 -3.81 3.46
C VAL A 420 -2.08 -3.05 2.52
N PHE A 421 -2.23 -3.22 1.20
CA PHE A 421 -1.42 -2.51 0.21
C PHE A 421 -1.72 -1.01 0.19
N GLY A 422 -2.98 -0.62 0.28
CA GLY A 422 -3.38 0.79 0.41
C GLY A 422 -2.74 1.43 1.64
N PHE A 423 -2.75 0.71 2.78
CA PHE A 423 -2.08 1.14 4.00
C PHE A 423 -0.56 1.29 3.81
N PHE A 424 0.12 0.29 3.26
CA PHE A 424 1.57 0.36 3.04
C PHE A 424 1.95 1.43 2.04
N ALA A 425 1.21 1.60 0.95
CA ALA A 425 1.48 2.63 -0.04
C ALA A 425 1.29 4.05 0.53
N PHE A 426 0.26 4.25 1.36
CA PHE A 426 0.06 5.48 2.11
C PHE A 426 1.21 5.72 3.11
N PHE A 427 1.55 4.69 3.89
CA PHE A 427 2.64 4.73 4.85
C PHE A 427 3.99 5.06 4.19
N PHE A 428 4.32 4.41 3.07
CA PHE A 428 5.55 4.67 2.32
C PHE A 428 5.55 6.05 1.66
N SER A 429 4.41 6.53 1.17
CA SER A 429 4.32 7.89 0.64
C SER A 429 4.66 8.93 1.71
N ILE A 430 4.15 8.77 2.93
CA ILE A 430 4.50 9.62 4.08
C ILE A 430 5.97 9.45 4.46
N LEU A 431 6.46 8.21 4.50
CA LEU A 431 7.83 7.89 4.88
C LEU A 431 8.84 8.49 3.89
N SER A 432 8.57 8.43 2.58
CA SER A 432 9.38 9.03 1.53
C SER A 432 9.51 10.54 1.68
N ILE A 433 8.43 11.24 2.09
CA ILE A 433 8.48 12.66 2.43
C ILE A 433 9.40 12.89 3.64
N GLY A 434 9.31 12.02 4.66
CA GLY A 434 10.16 12.06 5.86
C GLY A 434 11.65 11.84 5.55
N ILE A 435 11.97 10.83 4.73
CA ILE A 435 13.33 10.51 4.30
C ILE A 435 13.89 11.65 3.43
N GLY A 436 13.11 12.16 2.48
CA GLY A 436 13.53 13.30 1.63
C GLY A 436 13.92 14.53 2.45
N ARG A 437 13.21 14.81 3.54
CA ARG A 437 13.57 15.89 4.48
C ARG A 437 14.89 15.63 5.22
N GLN A 438 15.26 14.37 5.47
CA GLN A 438 16.50 14.01 6.17
C GLN A 438 17.75 14.15 5.29
N PHE A 439 17.60 14.13 3.96
CA PHE A 439 18.68 14.41 3.00
C PHE A 439 18.72 15.88 2.54
N SER A 440 17.93 16.76 3.14
CA SER A 440 17.97 18.20 2.84
C SER A 440 19.35 18.82 3.11
N ARG A 441 19.74 19.82 2.29
CA ARG A 441 21.00 20.56 2.43
C ARG A 441 21.10 21.16 3.85
N GLY A 442 22.12 20.74 4.60
CA GLY A 442 22.35 21.18 6.00
C GLY A 442 21.96 20.15 7.10
N ALA A 443 21.38 19.00 6.76
CA ALA A 443 21.06 17.99 7.77
C ALA A 443 22.33 17.42 8.46
N PRO A 444 22.40 17.34 9.80
CA PRO A 444 23.53 16.77 10.54
C PRO A 444 23.71 15.28 10.24
N LEU A 445 24.95 14.78 10.36
CA LEU A 445 25.34 13.41 9.99
C LEU A 445 24.42 12.33 10.60
N ARG A 446 23.99 12.51 11.86
CA ARG A 446 23.05 11.61 12.55
C ARG A 446 21.69 11.50 11.85
N LYS A 447 21.13 12.62 11.35
CA LYS A 447 19.86 12.61 10.61
C LYS A 447 20.00 11.94 9.24
N ARG A 448 21.16 12.10 8.58
CA ARG A 448 21.46 11.42 7.31
C ARG A 448 21.62 9.92 7.50
N ILE A 449 22.35 9.49 8.54
CA ILE A 449 22.49 8.07 8.90
C ILE A 449 21.11 7.47 9.21
N GLY A 450 20.28 8.16 10.01
CA GLY A 450 18.89 7.74 10.27
C GLY A 450 18.04 7.63 9.00
N GLY A 451 18.25 8.54 8.03
CA GLY A 451 17.59 8.47 6.72
C GLY A 451 18.04 7.30 5.86
N ILE A 452 19.33 6.95 5.88
CA ILE A 452 19.85 5.75 5.21
C ILE A 452 19.22 4.49 5.82
N VAL A 453 19.14 4.41 7.15
CA VAL A 453 18.51 3.27 7.84
C VAL A 453 17.02 3.18 7.53
N MET A 454 16.29 4.29 7.54
CA MET A 454 14.88 4.29 7.13
C MET A 454 14.69 3.95 5.66
N LEU A 455 15.59 4.36 4.77
CA LEU A 455 15.53 4.01 3.35
C LEU A 455 15.85 2.53 3.12
N ALA A 456 16.79 1.95 3.88
CA ALA A 456 17.06 0.52 3.87
C ALA A 456 15.87 -0.28 4.40
N PHE A 457 15.23 0.15 5.49
CA PHE A 457 14.02 -0.48 6.02
C PHE A 457 12.84 -0.37 5.04
N ALA A 458 12.64 0.81 4.46
CA ALA A 458 11.58 1.02 3.47
C ALA A 458 11.81 0.21 2.20
N GLY A 459 13.05 0.16 1.71
CA GLY A 459 13.45 -0.69 0.60
C GLY A 459 13.24 -2.17 0.91
N PHE A 460 13.59 -2.63 2.11
CA PHE A 460 13.36 -4.01 2.55
C PHE A 460 11.86 -4.36 2.57
N VAL A 461 11.02 -3.53 3.19
CA VAL A 461 9.58 -3.79 3.25
C VAL A 461 8.94 -3.68 1.86
N ALA A 462 9.34 -2.71 1.02
CA ALA A 462 8.88 -2.61 -0.36
C ALA A 462 9.30 -3.83 -1.19
N PHE A 463 10.54 -4.31 -1.01
CA PHE A 463 11.03 -5.53 -1.66
C PHE A 463 10.28 -6.77 -1.16
N SER A 464 9.98 -6.89 0.15
CA SER A 464 9.17 -7.98 0.69
C SER A 464 7.72 -7.94 0.20
N ALA A 465 7.13 -6.74 0.10
CA ALA A 465 5.78 -6.56 -0.42
C ALA A 465 5.71 -6.87 -1.93
N ILE A 466 6.63 -6.31 -2.74
CA ILE A 466 6.75 -6.58 -4.18
C ILE A 466 7.10 -8.04 -4.40
N GLY A 467 7.98 -8.63 -3.59
CA GLY A 467 8.32 -10.05 -3.64
C GLY A 467 7.13 -10.95 -3.30
N GLY A 468 6.33 -10.58 -2.30
CA GLY A 468 5.07 -11.25 -1.98
C GLY A 468 4.05 -11.13 -3.12
N ILE A 469 3.91 -9.95 -3.72
CA ILE A 469 3.06 -9.70 -4.90
C ILE A 469 3.56 -10.50 -6.11
N ALA A 470 4.85 -10.45 -6.41
CA ALA A 470 5.45 -11.20 -7.51
C ALA A 470 5.32 -12.71 -7.28
N THR A 471 5.36 -13.17 -6.02
CA THR A 471 5.14 -14.58 -5.68
C THR A 471 3.68 -14.96 -5.81
N GLN A 472 2.74 -14.14 -5.35
CA GLN A 472 1.29 -14.34 -5.53
C GLN A 472 0.92 -14.34 -7.02
N ILE A 473 1.36 -13.32 -7.76
CA ILE A 473 1.21 -13.23 -9.21
C ILE A 473 1.88 -14.43 -9.88
N LEU A 474 3.13 -14.80 -9.55
CA LEU A 474 3.82 -15.93 -10.19
C LEU A 474 3.18 -17.29 -9.87
N LEU A 475 2.58 -17.47 -8.69
CA LEU A 475 1.88 -18.68 -8.30
C LEU A 475 0.44 -18.74 -8.88
N ASP A 476 -0.24 -17.60 -9.02
CA ASP A 476 -1.66 -17.52 -9.46
C ASP A 476 -1.88 -17.10 -10.92
N VAL A 477 -0.86 -16.57 -11.63
CA VAL A 477 -0.94 -16.11 -13.05
C VAL A 477 -1.42 -17.19 -14.00
N THR A 478 -1.46 -18.45 -13.57
CA THR A 478 -1.93 -19.53 -14.41
C THR A 478 -3.46 -19.66 -14.47
N HIS A 479 -4.27 -19.10 -13.55
CA HIS A 479 -5.70 -19.45 -13.51
C HIS A 479 -6.75 -18.38 -13.11
N ASP A 480 -6.41 -17.18 -12.61
CA ASP A 480 -7.44 -16.19 -12.22
C ASP A 480 -7.16 -14.73 -12.67
N THR A 481 -8.07 -14.18 -13.49
CA THR A 481 -8.07 -12.78 -13.96
C THR A 481 -8.20 -11.76 -12.82
N LYS A 482 -8.72 -12.15 -11.65
CA LYS A 482 -8.86 -11.29 -10.46
C LYS A 482 -7.51 -10.91 -9.85
N SER A 483 -6.48 -11.73 -9.99
CA SER A 483 -5.11 -11.41 -9.53
C SER A 483 -4.53 -10.20 -10.27
N LEU A 484 -4.83 -10.07 -11.57
CA LEU A 484 -4.43 -8.92 -12.39
C LEU A 484 -5.14 -7.63 -11.95
N ALA A 485 -6.37 -7.74 -11.44
CA ALA A 485 -7.11 -6.60 -10.92
C ALA A 485 -6.42 -5.98 -9.70
N LEU A 486 -5.85 -6.82 -8.82
CA LEU A 486 -5.04 -6.37 -7.68
C LEU A 486 -3.79 -5.62 -8.12
N ALA A 487 -3.08 -6.15 -9.14
CA ALA A 487 -1.92 -5.48 -9.70
C ALA A 487 -2.28 -4.10 -10.29
N ALA A 488 -3.43 -4.01 -10.98
CA ALA A 488 -3.92 -2.75 -11.53
C ALA A 488 -4.28 -1.72 -10.43
N ILE A 489 -4.91 -2.15 -9.33
CA ILE A 489 -5.15 -1.30 -8.15
C ILE A 489 -3.83 -0.77 -7.59
N GLY A 490 -2.82 -1.63 -7.44
CA GLY A 490 -1.48 -1.22 -7.02
C GLY A 490 -0.86 -0.17 -7.96
N GLY A 491 -1.01 -0.36 -9.27
CA GLY A 491 -0.59 0.61 -10.29
C GLY A 491 -1.28 1.97 -10.17
N ILE A 492 -2.57 2.01 -9.82
CA ILE A 492 -3.31 3.26 -9.60
C ILE A 492 -2.68 4.04 -8.45
N VAL A 493 -2.39 3.37 -7.34
CA VAL A 493 -1.80 4.02 -6.16
C VAL A 493 -0.40 4.54 -6.46
N LEU A 494 0.44 3.75 -7.15
CA LEU A 494 1.77 4.18 -7.56
C LEU A 494 1.74 5.39 -8.51
N THR A 495 0.77 5.42 -9.42
CA THR A 495 0.57 6.55 -10.33
C THR A 495 0.26 7.83 -9.54
N ASN A 496 -0.64 7.79 -8.56
CA ASN A 496 -0.91 8.94 -7.70
C ASN A 496 0.33 9.41 -6.94
N ALA A 497 1.10 8.48 -6.36
CA ALA A 497 2.34 8.80 -5.66
C ALA A 497 3.36 9.48 -6.58
N LEU A 498 3.55 8.98 -7.80
CA LEU A 498 4.46 9.57 -8.78
C LEU A 498 4.05 11.01 -9.15
N PHE A 499 2.78 11.22 -9.47
CA PHE A 499 2.28 12.54 -9.90
C PHE A 499 2.11 13.53 -8.74
N LEU A 500 2.04 13.08 -7.48
CA LEU A 500 2.19 13.97 -6.32
C LEU A 500 3.53 14.71 -6.33
N PHE A 501 4.62 14.05 -6.77
CA PHE A 501 5.93 14.68 -6.88
C PHE A 501 6.15 15.43 -8.20
N LEU A 502 5.58 14.93 -9.31
CA LEU A 502 5.78 15.50 -10.64
C LEU A 502 4.94 16.75 -10.94
N MET A 503 3.84 16.97 -10.23
CA MET A 503 2.87 18.02 -10.60
C MET A 503 3.30 19.45 -10.26
N GLY A 504 4.28 19.62 -9.38
CA GLY A 504 4.71 20.94 -8.96
C GLY A 504 5.86 21.50 -9.80
N ALA A 505 5.60 22.59 -10.53
CA ALA A 505 6.54 23.17 -11.49
C ALA A 505 6.89 24.65 -11.18
N PRO A 506 8.13 25.10 -11.43
CA PRO A 506 8.48 26.52 -11.45
C PRO A 506 7.72 27.25 -12.56
N THR A 507 7.32 28.49 -12.28
CA THR A 507 6.78 29.39 -13.32
C THR A 507 7.91 29.85 -14.26
N PRO A 508 7.63 30.36 -15.47
CA PRO A 508 8.68 30.91 -16.35
C PRO A 508 9.50 32.02 -15.69
N LEU A 509 8.84 32.89 -14.91
CA LEU A 509 9.50 33.91 -14.10
C LEU A 509 10.39 33.28 -13.02
N GLY A 510 9.86 32.28 -12.29
CA GLY A 510 10.62 31.52 -11.30
C GLY A 510 11.85 30.85 -11.89
N ARG A 511 11.73 30.19 -13.05
CA ARG A 511 12.86 29.56 -13.75
C ARG A 511 13.95 30.57 -14.09
N LYS A 512 13.61 31.74 -14.64
CA LYS A 512 14.57 32.80 -14.94
C LYS A 512 15.31 33.28 -13.69
N LEU A 513 14.59 33.44 -12.57
CA LEU A 513 15.21 33.82 -11.30
C LEU A 513 16.10 32.70 -10.74
N MET A 514 15.67 31.44 -10.84
CA MET A 514 16.47 30.27 -10.45
C MET A 514 17.76 30.18 -11.26
N ASP A 515 17.72 30.43 -12.57
CA ASP A 515 18.92 30.45 -13.43
C ASP A 515 19.90 31.54 -13.00
N GLY A 516 19.39 32.73 -12.68
CA GLY A 516 20.21 33.82 -12.15
C GLY A 516 20.81 33.53 -10.76
N ILE A 517 20.02 32.92 -9.88
CA ILE A 517 20.46 32.47 -8.56
C ILE A 517 21.52 31.36 -8.68
N GLU A 518 21.37 30.46 -9.65
CA GLU A 518 22.36 29.42 -9.96
C GLU A 518 23.67 30.05 -10.43
N GLY A 519 23.61 31.08 -11.30
CA GLY A 519 24.79 31.83 -11.72
C GLY A 519 25.51 32.55 -10.58
N LEU A 520 24.77 33.14 -9.63
CA LEU A 520 25.33 33.74 -8.42
C LEU A 520 25.98 32.69 -7.53
N ARG A 521 25.31 31.54 -7.34
CA ARG A 521 25.85 30.42 -6.57
C ARG A 521 27.17 29.95 -7.16
N THR A 522 27.26 29.80 -8.48
CA THR A 522 28.50 29.40 -9.15
C THR A 522 29.62 30.38 -8.85
N TYR A 523 29.38 31.69 -8.97
CA TYR A 523 30.38 32.71 -8.61
C TYR A 523 30.86 32.61 -7.15
N LEU A 524 29.94 32.45 -6.19
CA LEU A 524 30.26 32.36 -4.76
C LEU A 524 31.02 31.07 -4.39
N THR A 525 30.91 30.02 -5.22
CA THR A 525 31.63 28.75 -5.01
C THR A 525 32.99 28.67 -5.68
N LEU A 526 33.30 29.54 -6.64
CA LEU A 526 34.56 29.51 -7.38
C LEU A 526 35.72 30.06 -6.55
N ALA A 527 36.89 29.41 -6.71
CA ALA A 527 38.15 29.86 -6.12
C ALA A 527 38.63 31.18 -6.78
N GLU A 528 39.42 31.95 -6.04
CA GLU A 528 39.95 33.27 -6.48
C GLU A 528 40.63 33.19 -7.86
N LYS A 529 41.42 32.14 -8.09
CA LYS A 529 42.14 31.89 -9.35
C LYS A 529 41.20 31.72 -10.55
N ASP A 530 40.07 31.06 -10.36
CA ASP A 530 39.10 30.83 -11.42
C ASP A 530 38.21 32.07 -11.66
N ARG A 531 38.04 32.93 -10.64
CA ARG A 531 37.37 34.22 -10.76
C ARG A 531 38.17 35.26 -11.53
N MET A 532 39.49 35.28 -11.39
CA MET A 532 40.35 36.18 -12.17
C MET A 532 40.25 35.94 -13.68
N ASN A 533 39.87 34.71 -14.09
CA ASN A 533 39.64 34.36 -15.49
C ASN A 533 38.24 34.78 -15.99
N MET A 534 37.36 35.31 -15.14
CA MET A 534 36.08 35.90 -15.57
C MET A 534 36.25 37.35 -15.98
N ALA A 535 35.94 37.63 -17.24
CA ALA A 535 35.92 39.00 -17.76
C ALA A 535 34.89 39.86 -16.99
N GLY A 536 35.35 40.97 -16.42
CA GLY A 536 34.50 41.97 -15.76
C GLY A 536 34.15 41.69 -14.30
N ALA A 537 34.68 40.62 -13.69
CA ALA A 537 34.47 40.36 -12.26
C ALA A 537 35.13 41.46 -11.39
N PRO A 538 34.43 42.01 -10.38
CA PRO A 538 35.00 43.02 -9.49
C PRO A 538 36.15 42.44 -8.67
N ALA A 539 37.15 43.28 -8.39
CA ALA A 539 38.23 42.92 -7.48
C ALA A 539 37.69 42.68 -6.07
N MET A 540 38.19 41.65 -5.40
CA MET A 540 37.77 41.31 -4.04
C MET A 540 38.09 42.45 -3.08
N SER A 541 37.11 42.83 -2.25
CA SER A 541 37.21 43.90 -1.25
C SER A 541 36.33 43.59 -0.03
N PRO A 542 36.56 44.21 1.14
CA PRO A 542 35.70 44.05 2.32
C PRO A 542 34.24 44.40 2.04
N GLN A 543 33.98 45.49 1.32
CA GLN A 543 32.63 45.93 0.96
C GLN A 543 31.94 44.93 0.03
N HIS A 544 32.67 44.38 -0.95
CA HIS A 544 32.15 43.36 -1.84
C HIS A 544 31.82 42.06 -1.08
N PHE A 545 32.69 41.66 -0.16
CA PHE A 545 32.46 40.50 0.70
C PHE A 545 31.19 40.65 1.55
N GLU A 546 31.06 41.77 2.27
CA GLU A 546 29.92 42.02 3.16
C GLU A 546 28.60 42.12 2.39
N THR A 547 28.61 42.70 1.18
CA THR A 547 27.41 42.83 0.34
C THR A 547 26.86 41.46 -0.11
N LEU A 548 27.74 40.50 -0.41
CA LEU A 548 27.33 39.18 -0.90
C LEU A 548 27.18 38.12 0.21
N LEU A 549 27.72 38.37 1.40
CA LEU A 549 27.66 37.43 2.52
C LEU A 549 26.22 37.00 2.89
N PRO A 550 25.23 37.91 2.99
CA PRO A 550 23.83 37.51 3.22
C PRO A 550 23.27 36.55 2.16
N TYR A 551 23.66 36.74 0.89
CA TYR A 551 23.23 35.86 -0.21
C TYR A 551 23.95 34.51 -0.16
N ALA A 552 25.22 34.49 0.23
CA ALA A 552 25.96 33.25 0.45
C ALA A 552 25.31 32.40 1.57
N VAL A 553 24.88 33.05 2.67
CA VAL A 553 24.12 32.40 3.75
C VAL A 553 22.76 31.90 3.25
N ALA A 554 22.02 32.71 2.49
CA ALA A 554 20.74 32.31 1.90
C ALA A 554 20.85 31.08 0.98
N LEU A 555 21.97 30.94 0.28
CA LEU A 555 22.24 29.83 -0.64
C LEU A 555 22.96 28.64 0.00
N GLY A 556 23.43 28.76 1.25
CA GLY A 556 24.21 27.73 1.93
C GLY A 556 25.62 27.55 1.37
N VAL A 557 26.21 28.62 0.83
CA VAL A 557 27.57 28.67 0.27
C VAL A 557 28.46 29.68 1.02
N GLU A 558 28.12 30.00 2.27
CA GLU A 558 28.85 30.94 3.11
C GLU A 558 30.28 30.48 3.45
N LYS A 559 30.50 29.17 3.61
CA LYS A 559 31.82 28.59 3.89
C LYS A 559 32.82 28.77 2.74
N PRO A 560 32.52 28.36 1.50
CA PRO A 560 33.43 28.60 0.37
C PRO A 560 33.63 30.11 0.12
N TRP A 561 32.59 30.93 0.31
CA TRP A 561 32.71 32.39 0.19
C TRP A 561 33.66 33.00 1.23
N SER A 562 33.50 32.64 2.51
CA SER A 562 34.35 33.13 3.61
C SER A 562 35.80 32.68 3.47
N ARG A 563 36.02 31.40 3.13
CA ARG A 563 37.37 30.86 2.87
C ARG A 563 38.08 31.63 1.75
N THR A 564 37.34 32.05 0.73
CA THR A 564 37.96 32.81 -0.36
C THR A 564 38.37 34.20 0.09
N PHE A 565 37.53 34.88 0.88
CA PHE A 565 37.89 36.17 1.47
C PHE A 565 39.09 36.07 2.42
N GLU A 566 39.18 35.02 3.24
CA GLU A 566 40.37 34.75 4.07
C GLU A 566 41.63 34.54 3.23
N THR A 567 41.51 33.79 2.13
CA THR A 567 42.63 33.56 1.20
C THR A 567 43.09 34.87 0.59
N TRP A 568 42.15 35.75 0.20
CA TRP A 568 42.44 37.09 -0.30
C TRP A 568 43.10 37.98 0.76
N LEU A 569 42.61 37.99 2.01
CA LEU A 569 43.21 38.73 3.12
C LEU A 569 44.66 38.30 3.43
N ALA A 570 44.98 37.03 3.18
CA ALA A 570 46.34 36.50 3.32
C ALA A 570 47.30 36.93 2.19
N THR A 571 46.80 37.55 1.11
CA THR A 571 47.65 38.02 0.00
C THR A 571 48.25 39.40 0.27
N ALA A 572 49.41 39.66 -0.35
CA ALA A 572 50.09 40.96 -0.25
C ALA A 572 49.25 42.15 -0.75
N ALA A 573 48.29 41.91 -1.66
CA ALA A 573 47.38 42.92 -2.19
C ALA A 573 46.38 43.45 -1.13
N ALA A 574 46.14 42.69 -0.06
CA ALA A 574 45.22 43.05 1.02
C ALA A 574 45.91 43.77 2.20
N GLY A 575 47.22 44.06 2.13
CA GLY A 575 48.05 44.45 3.28
C GLY A 575 47.52 45.59 4.16
N ALA A 576 46.85 46.60 3.59
CA ALA A 576 46.23 47.69 4.37
C ALA A 576 44.85 47.31 4.96
N ALA A 577 44.09 46.45 4.28
CA ALA A 577 42.77 46.01 4.69
C ALA A 577 42.83 44.87 5.75
N ALA A 578 43.84 43.99 5.66
CA ALA A 578 44.00 42.84 6.54
C ALA A 578 44.34 43.23 7.99
N ALA A 579 45.06 44.33 8.20
CA ALA A 579 45.46 44.79 9.53
C ALA A 579 44.35 45.56 10.28
N SER A 580 43.28 45.98 9.59
CA SER A 580 42.30 46.96 10.11
C SER A 580 40.84 46.54 9.96
N TYR A 581 40.56 45.38 9.35
CA TYR A 581 39.19 44.97 9.10
C TYR A 581 38.48 44.50 10.38
N VAL A 582 37.54 45.31 10.85
CA VAL A 582 36.55 44.98 11.88
C VAL A 582 35.17 45.19 11.26
N PRO A 583 34.32 44.16 11.14
CA PRO A 583 32.98 44.32 10.59
C PRO A 583 32.15 45.24 11.49
N GLY A 584 31.67 46.36 10.94
CA GLY A 584 30.87 47.34 11.69
C GLY A 584 29.48 46.82 12.12
N TRP A 585 29.07 45.66 11.60
CA TRP A 585 27.77 45.04 11.84
C TRP A 585 27.76 44.01 12.99
N TYR A 586 28.92 43.73 13.61
CA TYR A 586 29.05 42.77 14.71
C TYR A 586 29.78 43.36 15.93
N LEU A 587 29.22 43.18 17.13
CA LEU A 587 29.83 43.58 18.41
C LEU A 587 30.02 42.35 19.32
N GLY A 588 31.27 41.99 19.62
CA GLY A 588 31.58 40.86 20.52
C GLY A 588 33.03 40.83 21.01
N SER A 589 33.27 40.22 22.19
CA SER A 589 34.58 40.12 22.82
C SER A 589 35.49 39.09 22.14
N ASN A 590 36.78 39.40 22.07
CA ASN A 590 37.69 38.97 21.02
C ASN A 590 38.49 37.70 21.34
N TYR A 591 38.20 36.53 20.75
CA TYR A 591 39.12 35.36 20.68
C TYR A 591 38.78 34.39 19.51
N GLY A 592 39.60 34.33 18.43
CA GLY A 592 39.55 33.31 17.34
C GLY A 592 39.59 33.81 15.87
N SER A 593 39.89 32.95 14.89
CA SER A 593 39.94 33.25 13.42
C SER A 593 38.58 33.71 12.86
N PHE A 594 38.57 34.68 11.94
CA PHE A 594 37.37 35.27 11.32
C PHE A 594 36.47 34.24 10.60
N GLY A 595 37.07 33.25 9.94
CA GLY A 595 36.37 32.19 9.20
C GLY A 595 35.52 31.25 10.02
N ASP A 596 36.03 30.88 11.20
CA ASP A 596 35.34 30.00 12.14
C ASP A 596 34.12 30.70 12.78
N ARG A 597 34.12 32.04 12.87
CA ARG A 597 33.01 32.85 13.43
C ARG A 597 31.81 32.94 12.49
N ILE A 598 32.04 33.21 11.19
CA ILE A 598 30.97 33.40 10.20
C ILE A 598 30.46 32.07 9.63
N GLY A 599 31.34 31.11 9.36
CA GLY A 599 30.94 29.78 8.88
C GLY A 599 30.10 28.99 9.89
N GLY A 600 30.16 29.35 11.17
CA GLY A 600 29.35 28.80 12.25
C GLY A 600 27.98 29.47 12.40
N PHE A 601 27.83 30.77 12.13
CA PHE A 601 26.64 31.56 12.47
C PHE A 601 25.31 31.02 11.92
N SER A 602 25.22 30.80 10.60
CA SER A 602 24.00 30.28 9.94
C SER A 602 23.62 28.87 10.43
N THR A 603 24.63 28.01 10.61
CA THR A 603 24.46 26.62 11.04
C THR A 603 24.14 26.55 12.53
N SER A 604 24.74 27.39 13.37
CA SER A 604 24.51 27.49 14.82
C SER A 604 23.12 28.06 15.13
N MET A 605 22.70 29.11 14.43
CA MET A 605 21.35 29.68 14.59
C MET A 605 20.26 28.68 14.21
N ALA A 606 20.38 28.02 13.06
CA ALA A 606 19.41 27.03 12.61
C ALA A 606 19.42 25.73 13.46
N SER A 607 20.59 25.32 13.97
CA SER A 607 20.71 24.11 14.81
C SER A 607 20.26 24.33 16.27
N THR A 608 20.52 25.51 16.85
CA THR A 608 20.04 25.89 18.19
C THR A 608 18.52 25.97 18.23
N ILE A 609 17.90 26.60 17.22
CA ILE A 609 16.43 26.67 17.09
C ILE A 609 15.82 25.29 16.80
N ALA A 610 16.52 24.41 16.09
CA ALA A 610 16.03 23.05 15.82
C ALA A 610 16.20 22.06 16.99
N SER A 611 16.97 22.42 18.03
CA SER A 611 17.31 21.56 19.17
C SER A 611 16.32 21.63 20.35
N THR A 612 15.27 22.43 20.23
CA THR A 612 14.32 22.75 21.32
C THR A 612 13.04 21.91 21.32
N ILE A 613 12.90 20.92 20.44
CA ILE A 613 11.65 20.15 20.26
C ILE A 613 11.87 18.64 20.52
N PRO A 614 11.06 17.96 21.37
CA PRO A 614 11.25 16.54 21.70
C PRO A 614 10.62 15.57 20.66
N GLN A 615 11.15 14.34 20.56
CA GLN A 615 10.60 13.23 19.77
C GLN A 615 10.70 11.89 20.56
N PRO A 616 9.72 10.97 20.46
CA PRO A 616 9.77 9.63 21.07
C PRO A 616 10.16 8.50 20.09
N VAL A 617 10.32 7.29 20.64
CA VAL A 617 11.11 6.13 20.16
C VAL A 617 10.29 4.93 19.63
N SER A 618 11.04 4.06 18.92
CA SER A 618 10.81 2.85 18.09
C SER A 618 10.20 1.58 18.69
N SER A 619 9.79 0.60 17.85
CA SER A 619 10.35 -0.80 17.80
C SER A 619 9.64 -1.73 16.78
N SER A 620 10.11 -2.98 16.68
CA SER A 620 10.31 -3.89 15.52
C SER A 620 9.64 -5.28 15.62
N GLY A 621 9.60 -6.09 14.55
CA GLY A 621 9.42 -7.58 14.61
C GLY A 621 8.96 -8.28 13.30
N SER A 622 9.29 -9.56 13.08
CA SER A 622 9.48 -10.26 11.77
C SER A 622 8.67 -11.58 11.56
N SER A 623 8.65 -12.16 10.32
CA SER A 623 8.98 -13.59 9.95
C SER A 623 8.01 -14.56 9.15
N PHE A 624 8.56 -15.15 8.04
CA PHE A 624 8.52 -16.52 7.37
C PHE A 624 7.38 -17.19 6.48
N SER A 625 7.88 -17.80 5.35
CA SER A 625 7.54 -18.89 4.33
C SER A 625 6.23 -19.75 4.31
N GLY A 626 5.72 -20.48 3.26
CA GLY A 626 6.00 -20.75 1.81
C GLY A 626 5.30 -22.05 1.23
N GLY A 627 4.96 -22.16 -0.10
CA GLY A 627 4.98 -23.38 -0.99
C GLY A 627 3.72 -24.15 -1.56
N GLY A 628 3.54 -24.29 -2.92
CA GLY A 628 3.35 -25.54 -3.77
C GLY A 628 1.99 -26.12 -4.38
N GLY A 629 1.90 -26.39 -5.73
CA GLY A 629 1.40 -27.64 -6.45
C GLY A 629 -0.09 -27.92 -6.92
N GLY A 630 -0.36 -28.71 -8.03
CA GLY A 630 -1.68 -29.00 -8.69
C GLY A 630 -2.14 -30.49 -8.97
N GLY A 631 -3.31 -30.71 -9.64
CA GLY A 631 -4.42 -31.70 -9.36
C GLY A 631 -4.62 -33.09 -10.07
N PHE A 632 -5.69 -33.82 -9.62
CA PHE A 632 -5.93 -35.30 -9.55
C PHE A 632 -7.49 -35.55 -9.27
N SER A 633 -8.09 -36.74 -8.94
CA SER A 633 -9.53 -36.92 -8.54
C SER A 633 -10.00 -35.77 -7.62
N GLY A 634 -11.28 -35.38 -7.71
CA GLY A 634 -11.74 -34.02 -7.36
C GLY A 634 -11.83 -33.07 -8.56
N SER A 635 -11.80 -33.61 -9.79
CA SER A 635 -11.78 -32.84 -11.03
C SER A 635 -13.15 -32.46 -11.61
N GLY A 636 -14.26 -32.91 -10.99
CA GLY A 636 -15.63 -32.56 -11.38
C GLY A 636 -16.16 -31.30 -10.70
N GLY A 637 -17.25 -30.74 -11.21
CA GLY A 637 -18.06 -29.76 -10.46
C GLY A 637 -18.93 -30.49 -9.42
N GLY A 638 -19.35 -29.82 -8.34
CA GLY A 638 -20.14 -30.45 -7.27
C GLY A 638 -19.35 -30.63 -5.97
N GLY A 639 -19.70 -31.60 -5.13
CA GLY A 639 -19.32 -31.66 -3.71
C GLY A 639 -17.83 -31.60 -3.38
N GLY A 640 -17.49 -30.81 -2.35
CA GLY A 640 -16.14 -30.64 -1.81
C GLY A 640 -15.84 -31.42 -0.53
N GLY A 641 -16.86 -31.82 0.23
CA GLY A 641 -16.71 -32.53 1.51
C GLY A 641 -17.60 -31.96 2.62
N GLY A 642 -17.26 -32.30 3.87
CA GLY A 642 -18.03 -31.89 5.04
C GLY A 642 -17.45 -32.41 6.37
N GLY A 643 -18.01 -31.95 7.48
CA GLY A 643 -17.54 -32.33 8.82
C GLY A 643 -18.54 -31.90 9.90
N GLY A 644 -18.16 -32.10 11.16
CA GLY A 644 -18.95 -31.65 12.31
C GLY A 644 -18.48 -30.29 12.81
N TRP A 645 -19.36 -29.54 13.48
CA TRP A 645 -19.01 -28.27 14.13
C TRP A 645 -19.70 -28.07 15.47
#